data_AF-A0A8C2YXW8-F1
#
_entry.id   AF-A0A8C2YXW8-F1
#
_cell.length_a   1.000
_cell.length_b   1.000
_cell.length_c   1.000
_cell.angle_alpha   90.00
_cell.angle_beta   90.00
_cell.angle_gamma   90.00
#
_symmetry.space_group_name_H-M   'P 1'
#
loop_
_entity.id
_entity.type
_entity.pdbx_description
1 polymer ?
#
loop_
_entity_poly.entity_id
_entity_poly.type
_entity_poly.pdbx_seq_one_letter_code
_entity_poly.pdbx_strand_id
1 'polypeptide(L)'
;MCCKSIGKMWRYFTGQVKTQRITTLYIKYPLGNMNYAHSIRLDGDVILGGLFPVHARGERGAPCGELKKEKGIHRLEAMLFAIDLINKDPELLPNVTLGARILDTCSRDTYALEQSLTFVQALIERDGSDVRCANGDPPIFAKPDKVVGVIGASASSVSIMVANILRLFKIPQVSYASTAPELSDNTRYDFFSRVVPPDSYQAQAMLDIVTAMGWNYVSTLASEGNYGESGVEAFVQISRESGGVCIAQSLKVPREPRTGEFDKLVLRLMETPSARAVILFANEDDIRRILDAAKRNNLTGHFLWVGSDSWGSKISPVVQQERVAEGAVTILPKRASVDAFDRYFKSRSLSNNRRNVWFAEFWEENFACKLGMHGKRPGSPKKCTGLEKVGRDSTYEQEGKVQFVMDAVYAVAHALHHMHRELCAGYPGLCPRMANVDGKELLAHIRAVGFNGSAGTPVTFNENGDAPGRYDIFQYQISNRSTAEYKVIGHWTNQLHLDTLQWITGDPSLPASVCSLPCRTGERKKVVKGVPCCWHCERCEGYHFQASEFTCELCPYEKRPDRNRTGCQAIPIIKLEWHSPWALFPVFISVLGIIATTFAIATFVRYNDTPIVRASGREMSYVLLTGIFLCYVITFPMIAAPDVVVCSFRRIFLGLGMCFSYAALLTKTNRIHRIFEQGKTAVTAPRFISPASQLAITFSLISVQLLGVFVWFVADPPHTFVDYGEQRTQDPGNARGVLKCDISDLSLICSLGYSILLMVTCTVYAIKTRGVPETFNEAKPIGFTMYTTCIIWLAFIPIFFGTAQSAERMYIQTATLTISLSLSASVSLGMLYMPKVYVIVLHPEQNVPKRKRSFKAIVTAATMTSKLSHLAAERPNGEVKTELCEGVEKYALYSNLVLNQSHIEHL
;
A
#
# COMPACT_ATOMS: atom_id res chain seq x y z
N MET A 1 -49.72 8.83 -15.90
CA MET A 1 -49.56 7.74 -16.90
C MET A 1 -49.11 6.46 -16.21
N CYS A 2 -50.04 5.71 -15.60
CA CYS A 2 -49.74 4.37 -15.03
C CYS A 2 -51.00 3.50 -14.80
N CYS A 3 -52.06 3.66 -15.61
CA CYS A 3 -53.30 2.87 -15.48
C CYS A 3 -53.82 2.29 -16.80
N LYS A 4 -52.99 2.18 -17.85
CA LYS A 4 -53.41 1.64 -19.16
C LYS A 4 -52.74 0.34 -19.61
N SER A 5 -51.87 -0.26 -18.79
CA SER A 5 -51.17 -1.51 -19.16
C SER A 5 -51.65 -2.79 -18.44
N ILE A 6 -52.48 -2.70 -17.40
CA ILE A 6 -52.94 -3.88 -16.65
C ILE A 6 -54.24 -4.49 -17.24
N GLY A 7 -54.98 -3.74 -18.07
CA GLY A 7 -56.22 -4.21 -18.71
C GLY A 7 -56.04 -5.11 -19.94
N LYS A 8 -54.82 -5.32 -20.43
CA LYS A 8 -54.53 -6.17 -21.62
C LYS A 8 -54.04 -7.58 -21.27
N MET A 9 -53.65 -7.86 -20.04
CA MET A 9 -53.15 -9.18 -19.64
C MET A 9 -54.28 -10.11 -19.11
N TRP A 10 -55.41 -9.56 -18.67
CA TRP A 10 -56.52 -10.33 -18.11
C TRP A 10 -57.53 -10.88 -19.14
N ARG A 11 -57.45 -10.47 -20.41
CA ARG A 11 -58.30 -11.03 -21.50
C ARG A 11 -57.78 -12.32 -22.12
N TYR A 12 -56.58 -12.78 -21.73
CA TYR A 12 -56.01 -14.03 -22.25
C TYR A 12 -56.36 -15.27 -21.40
N PHE A 13 -56.91 -15.10 -20.19
CA PHE A 13 -57.10 -16.22 -19.26
C PHE A 13 -58.55 -16.64 -19.01
N THR A 14 -59.55 -15.94 -19.56
CA THR A 14 -60.97 -16.33 -19.35
C THR A 14 -61.81 -16.10 -20.61
N GLY A 15 -62.17 -17.21 -21.28
CA GLY A 15 -63.33 -17.27 -22.17
C GLY A 15 -63.08 -17.84 -23.56
N GLN A 16 -63.30 -19.15 -23.74
CA GLN A 16 -64.53 -19.69 -24.34
C GLN A 16 -64.33 -21.17 -24.66
N VAL A 17 -65.00 -22.01 -23.87
CA VAL A 17 -65.39 -23.36 -24.25
C VAL A 17 -66.32 -23.22 -25.46
N LYS A 18 -65.80 -23.48 -26.66
CA LYS A 18 -66.61 -23.79 -27.84
C LYS A 18 -66.57 -25.30 -28.04
N THR A 19 -67.73 -25.90 -27.86
CA THR A 19 -68.06 -27.29 -28.22
C THR A 19 -67.86 -27.46 -29.73
N GLN A 20 -66.65 -27.84 -30.15
CA GLN A 20 -66.40 -28.37 -31.47
C GLN A 20 -66.46 -29.89 -31.37
N ARG A 21 -67.43 -30.47 -32.09
CA ARG A 21 -67.52 -31.91 -32.36
C ARG A 21 -66.14 -32.40 -32.80
N ILE A 22 -65.53 -33.27 -32.01
CA ILE A 22 -64.36 -34.04 -32.41
C ILE A 22 -64.87 -35.06 -33.41
N THR A 23 -64.73 -34.74 -34.69
CA THR A 23 -64.78 -35.73 -35.76
C THR A 23 -63.60 -36.66 -35.53
N THR A 24 -63.89 -37.93 -35.25
CA THR A 24 -62.91 -39.01 -35.07
C THR A 24 -62.05 -39.14 -36.32
N LEU A 25 -60.92 -38.44 -36.35
CA LEU A 25 -59.84 -38.72 -37.30
C LEU A 25 -59.11 -39.96 -36.77
N TYR A 26 -59.49 -41.12 -37.30
CA TYR A 26 -58.68 -42.33 -37.24
C TYR A 26 -57.35 -42.06 -37.96
N ILE A 27 -56.37 -41.55 -37.23
CA ILE A 27 -54.97 -41.65 -37.65
C ILE A 27 -54.57 -43.10 -37.37
N LYS A 28 -54.67 -43.93 -38.41
CA LYS A 28 -53.97 -45.21 -38.53
C LYS A 28 -52.48 -44.90 -38.43
N TYR A 29 -51.92 -44.99 -37.23
CA TYR A 29 -50.50 -45.27 -37.09
C TYR A 29 -50.25 -46.65 -37.69
N PRO A 30 -49.28 -46.82 -38.60
CA PRO A 30 -48.83 -48.14 -38.97
C PRO A 30 -48.25 -48.81 -37.72
N LEU A 31 -48.72 -50.01 -37.41
CA LEU A 31 -48.13 -50.94 -36.45
C LEU A 31 -46.70 -51.25 -36.91
N GLY A 32 -45.76 -50.41 -36.51
CA GLY A 32 -44.32 -50.57 -36.69
C GLY A 32 -43.64 -50.34 -35.34
N ASN A 33 -43.20 -51.43 -34.70
CA ASN A 33 -42.41 -51.51 -33.48
C ASN A 33 -42.86 -50.62 -32.30
N MET A 34 -43.62 -51.20 -31.37
CA MET A 34 -43.51 -50.81 -29.96
C MET A 34 -42.04 -50.98 -29.53
N ASN A 35 -41.29 -49.88 -29.51
CA ASN A 35 -39.97 -49.82 -28.88
C ASN A 35 -40.17 -50.08 -27.39
N TYR A 36 -39.94 -51.32 -26.95
CA TYR A 36 -39.68 -51.60 -25.55
C TYR A 36 -38.55 -50.68 -25.08
N ALA A 37 -38.82 -49.86 -24.05
CA ALA A 37 -37.82 -49.01 -23.42
C ALA A 37 -36.55 -49.84 -23.18
N HIS A 38 -35.43 -49.45 -23.79
CA HIS A 38 -34.11 -50.06 -23.59
C HIS A 38 -33.78 -49.93 -22.10
N SER A 39 -34.09 -50.98 -21.35
CA SER A 39 -33.95 -51.06 -19.90
C SER A 39 -33.48 -52.47 -19.56
N ILE A 40 -32.57 -52.59 -18.60
CA ILE A 40 -32.16 -53.88 -18.08
C ILE A 40 -33.09 -54.22 -16.93
N ARG A 41 -33.59 -55.46 -16.92
CA ARG A 41 -34.41 -56.00 -15.84
C ARG A 41 -33.77 -57.28 -15.32
N LEU A 42 -33.60 -57.33 -14.01
CA LEU A 42 -33.19 -58.49 -13.25
C LEU A 42 -34.27 -58.76 -12.21
N ASP A 43 -34.83 -59.96 -12.25
CA ASP A 43 -35.84 -60.40 -11.29
C ASP A 43 -35.21 -60.61 -9.91
N GLY A 44 -35.99 -60.35 -8.88
CA GLY A 44 -35.61 -60.55 -7.48
C GLY A 44 -36.78 -60.18 -6.55
N ASP A 45 -36.68 -60.58 -5.29
CA ASP A 45 -37.68 -60.28 -4.27
C ASP A 45 -37.79 -58.77 -3.98
N VAL A 46 -36.66 -58.07 -4.07
CA VAL A 46 -36.57 -56.61 -3.91
C VAL A 46 -35.90 -55.99 -5.13
N ILE A 47 -36.57 -55.06 -5.82
CA ILE A 47 -36.04 -54.42 -7.04
C ILE A 47 -35.44 -53.05 -6.74
N LEU A 48 -34.17 -52.85 -7.13
CA LEU A 48 -33.48 -51.56 -7.09
C LEU A 48 -33.50 -50.86 -8.46
N GLY A 49 -33.79 -49.57 -8.47
CA GLY A 49 -33.67 -48.74 -9.67
C GLY A 49 -32.21 -48.34 -9.91
N GLY A 50 -31.76 -48.30 -11.16
CA GLY A 50 -30.43 -47.85 -11.53
C GLY A 50 -30.48 -46.76 -12.60
N LEU A 51 -29.77 -45.66 -12.39
CA LEU A 51 -29.65 -44.56 -13.35
C LEU A 51 -28.18 -44.36 -13.72
N PHE A 52 -27.82 -44.71 -14.96
CA PHE A 52 -26.46 -44.58 -15.47
C PHE A 52 -26.42 -43.76 -16.78
N PRO A 53 -25.35 -42.99 -17.02
CA PRO A 53 -25.16 -42.28 -18.28
C PRO A 53 -24.53 -43.23 -19.31
N VAL A 54 -25.31 -44.17 -19.84
CA VAL A 54 -24.83 -45.16 -20.83
C VAL A 54 -24.42 -44.43 -22.10
N HIS A 55 -25.20 -43.41 -22.51
CA HIS A 55 -24.89 -42.56 -23.65
C HIS A 55 -24.54 -41.12 -23.24
N ALA A 56 -23.79 -40.45 -24.12
CA ALA A 56 -23.60 -39.01 -24.11
C ALA A 56 -24.90 -38.29 -24.49
N ARG A 57 -24.90 -36.96 -24.33
CA ARG A 57 -26.01 -36.12 -24.77
C ARG A 57 -26.02 -36.08 -26.30
N GLY A 58 -27.19 -36.27 -26.92
CA GLY A 58 -27.32 -36.25 -28.38
C GLY A 58 -27.16 -34.84 -28.97
N GLU A 59 -26.52 -34.74 -30.13
CA GLU A 59 -26.45 -33.51 -30.91
C GLU A 59 -27.76 -33.28 -31.71
N ARG A 60 -28.10 -32.01 -31.98
CA ARG A 60 -29.16 -31.61 -32.93
C ARG A 60 -30.53 -32.26 -32.70
N GLY A 61 -30.95 -32.41 -31.44
CA GLY A 61 -32.29 -32.87 -31.08
C GLY A 61 -32.45 -34.39 -30.89
N ALA A 62 -31.40 -35.19 -31.13
CA ALA A 62 -31.41 -36.60 -30.73
C ALA A 62 -31.48 -36.74 -29.20
N PRO A 63 -32.21 -37.73 -28.65
CA PRO A 63 -32.31 -37.93 -27.20
C PRO A 63 -30.97 -38.34 -26.57
N CYS A 64 -30.19 -39.17 -27.27
CA CYS A 64 -28.94 -39.76 -26.80
C CYS A 64 -27.88 -39.66 -27.90
N GLY A 65 -26.61 -39.60 -27.51
CA GLY A 65 -25.43 -39.55 -28.38
C GLY A 65 -24.61 -40.84 -28.32
N GLU A 66 -23.29 -40.72 -28.48
CA GLU A 66 -22.37 -41.86 -28.47
C GLU A 66 -22.30 -42.58 -27.11
N LEU A 67 -21.97 -43.89 -27.14
CA LEU A 67 -21.85 -44.72 -25.96
C LEU A 67 -20.64 -44.35 -25.10
N LYS A 68 -20.84 -44.24 -23.79
CA LYS A 68 -19.80 -43.97 -22.79
C LYS A 68 -19.25 -45.28 -22.22
N LYS A 69 -18.12 -45.74 -22.78
CA LYS A 69 -17.41 -46.98 -22.38
C LYS A 69 -17.18 -47.04 -20.86
N GLU A 70 -16.38 -46.12 -20.33
CA GLU A 70 -15.97 -46.13 -18.93
C GLU A 70 -17.07 -45.58 -18.02
N LYS A 71 -17.55 -44.36 -18.28
CA LYS A 71 -18.49 -43.65 -17.39
C LYS A 71 -19.90 -44.22 -17.38
N GLY A 72 -20.27 -44.97 -18.42
CA GLY A 72 -21.58 -45.62 -18.56
C GLY A 72 -21.49 -47.10 -18.22
N ILE A 73 -20.84 -47.87 -19.09
CA ILE A 73 -20.87 -49.34 -19.02
C ILE A 73 -20.14 -49.90 -17.80
N HIS A 74 -18.95 -49.38 -17.43
CA HIS A 74 -18.26 -49.89 -16.23
C HIS A 74 -19.10 -49.68 -14.96
N ARG A 75 -19.75 -48.52 -14.84
CA ARG A 75 -20.60 -48.20 -13.68
C ARG A 75 -21.87 -49.04 -13.63
N LEU A 76 -22.52 -49.22 -14.77
CA LEU A 76 -23.69 -50.08 -14.88
C LEU A 76 -23.34 -51.53 -14.51
N GLU A 77 -22.25 -52.06 -15.08
CA GLU A 77 -21.79 -53.42 -14.79
C GLU A 77 -21.33 -53.57 -13.33
N ALA A 78 -20.84 -52.50 -12.70
CA ALA A 78 -20.49 -52.51 -11.27
C ALA A 78 -21.73 -52.72 -10.38
N MET A 79 -22.87 -52.13 -10.72
CA MET A 79 -24.13 -52.39 -10.01
C MET A 79 -24.58 -53.84 -10.19
N LEU A 80 -24.54 -54.36 -11.42
CA LEU A 80 -24.90 -55.76 -11.71
C LEU A 80 -23.97 -56.73 -10.95
N PHE A 81 -22.67 -56.42 -10.91
CA PHE A 81 -21.69 -57.22 -10.18
C PHE A 81 -21.89 -57.17 -8.67
N ALA A 82 -22.17 -55.99 -8.10
CA ALA A 82 -22.46 -55.86 -6.68
C ALA A 82 -23.69 -56.69 -6.27
N ILE A 83 -24.76 -56.65 -7.08
CA ILE A 83 -25.95 -57.48 -6.86
C ILE A 83 -25.62 -58.97 -6.93
N ASP A 84 -24.80 -59.40 -7.90
CA ASP A 84 -24.36 -60.81 -7.99
C ASP A 84 -23.56 -61.26 -6.77
N LEU A 85 -22.77 -60.36 -6.16
CA LEU A 85 -22.00 -60.65 -4.96
C LEU A 85 -22.92 -60.76 -3.73
N ILE A 86 -23.83 -59.79 -3.56
CA ILE A 86 -24.78 -59.77 -2.44
C ILE A 86 -25.69 -61.00 -2.48
N ASN A 87 -26.25 -61.35 -3.64
CA ASN A 87 -27.10 -62.53 -3.79
C ASN A 87 -26.38 -63.87 -3.55
N LYS A 88 -25.04 -63.87 -3.51
CA LYS A 88 -24.21 -65.05 -3.17
C LYS A 88 -23.70 -65.02 -1.73
N ASP A 89 -23.86 -63.91 -1.03
CA ASP A 89 -23.39 -63.72 0.33
C ASP A 89 -24.38 -64.39 1.32
N PRO A 90 -23.95 -65.39 2.10
CA PRO A 90 -24.83 -66.02 3.09
C PRO A 90 -25.08 -65.13 4.33
N GLU A 91 -24.28 -64.10 4.58
CA GLU A 91 -24.39 -63.26 5.78
C GLU A 91 -25.30 -62.04 5.57
N LEU A 92 -25.36 -61.53 4.34
CA LEU A 92 -26.11 -60.33 3.97
C LEU A 92 -27.36 -60.70 3.17
N LEU A 93 -28.55 -60.40 3.70
CA LEU A 93 -29.85 -60.73 3.10
C LEU A 93 -30.05 -62.24 2.78
N PRO A 94 -29.89 -63.14 3.77
CA PRO A 94 -30.08 -64.57 3.54
C PRO A 94 -31.53 -64.88 3.10
N ASN A 95 -31.67 -65.71 2.05
CA ASN A 95 -32.95 -66.08 1.43
C ASN A 95 -33.77 -64.90 0.87
N VAL A 96 -33.15 -63.75 0.61
CA VAL A 96 -33.76 -62.62 -0.09
C VAL A 96 -32.89 -62.26 -1.29
N THR A 97 -33.50 -62.23 -2.47
CA THR A 97 -32.80 -61.88 -3.71
C THR A 97 -33.00 -60.42 -4.09
N LEU A 98 -31.91 -59.72 -4.40
CA LEU A 98 -31.94 -58.39 -4.97
C LEU A 98 -32.01 -58.47 -6.50
N GLY A 99 -33.03 -57.81 -7.07
CA GLY A 99 -33.16 -57.56 -8.50
C GLY A 99 -32.86 -56.10 -8.84
N ALA A 100 -32.91 -55.77 -10.12
CA ALA A 100 -32.62 -54.42 -10.59
C ALA A 100 -33.40 -54.03 -11.84
N ARG A 101 -33.71 -52.74 -11.94
CA ARG A 101 -34.23 -52.09 -13.14
C ARG A 101 -33.36 -50.91 -13.50
N ILE A 102 -32.55 -51.06 -14.54
CA ILE A 102 -31.56 -50.06 -14.95
C ILE A 102 -32.04 -49.32 -16.20
N LEU A 103 -31.97 -47.99 -16.14
CA LEU A 103 -32.35 -47.06 -17.20
C LEU A 103 -31.15 -46.20 -17.60
N ASP A 104 -31.13 -45.83 -18.87
CA ASP A 104 -30.18 -44.85 -19.37
C ASP A 104 -30.68 -43.42 -19.10
N THR A 105 -29.75 -42.55 -18.70
CA THR A 105 -29.99 -41.13 -18.48
C THR A 105 -29.61 -40.28 -19.69
N CYS A 106 -28.84 -40.82 -20.65
CA CYS A 106 -28.29 -40.10 -21.81
C CYS A 106 -27.58 -38.79 -21.45
N SER A 107 -27.08 -38.71 -20.22
CA SER A 107 -26.50 -37.49 -19.66
C SER A 107 -27.39 -36.23 -19.79
N ARG A 108 -28.72 -36.41 -19.88
CA ARG A 108 -29.70 -35.34 -20.08
C ARG A 108 -30.77 -35.41 -19.01
N ASP A 109 -30.93 -34.32 -18.28
CA ASP A 109 -31.86 -34.16 -17.16
C ASP A 109 -33.32 -34.40 -17.54
N THR A 110 -33.80 -33.80 -18.64
CA THR A 110 -35.17 -33.98 -19.13
C THR A 110 -35.47 -35.41 -19.58
N TYR A 111 -34.50 -36.08 -20.22
CA TYR A 111 -34.67 -37.48 -20.65
C TYR A 111 -34.68 -38.43 -19.45
N ALA A 112 -33.72 -38.25 -18.54
CA ALA A 112 -33.66 -39.05 -17.32
C ALA A 112 -34.91 -38.90 -16.45
N LEU A 113 -35.50 -37.69 -16.39
CA LEU A 113 -36.76 -37.43 -15.70
C LEU A 113 -37.90 -38.26 -16.31
N GLU A 114 -38.05 -38.23 -17.63
CA GLU A 114 -39.05 -39.01 -18.37
C GLU A 114 -38.88 -40.51 -18.13
N GLN A 115 -37.64 -41.02 -18.18
CA GLN A 115 -37.37 -42.44 -17.90
C GLN A 115 -37.67 -42.81 -16.44
N SER A 116 -37.36 -41.92 -15.49
CA SER A 116 -37.57 -42.14 -14.06
C SER A 116 -39.04 -42.23 -13.66
N LEU A 117 -39.97 -41.68 -14.46
CA LEU A 117 -41.41 -41.89 -14.28
C LEU A 117 -41.78 -43.38 -14.33
N THR A 118 -40.98 -44.21 -15.00
CA THR A 118 -41.23 -45.65 -15.07
C THR A 118 -40.92 -46.40 -13.77
N PHE A 119 -40.16 -45.81 -12.84
CA PHE A 119 -39.95 -46.38 -11.50
C PHE A 119 -41.18 -46.25 -10.61
N VAL A 120 -41.98 -45.21 -10.81
CA VAL A 120 -43.17 -44.93 -9.98
C VAL A 120 -44.45 -45.50 -10.58
N GLN A 121 -44.42 -46.04 -11.81
CA GLN A 121 -45.57 -46.65 -12.48
C GLN A 121 -46.24 -47.75 -11.64
N ALA A 122 -45.49 -48.51 -10.85
CA ALA A 122 -46.03 -49.54 -9.95
C ALA A 122 -46.85 -48.97 -8.78
N LEU A 123 -46.59 -47.71 -8.40
CA LEU A 123 -47.24 -47.01 -7.28
C LEU A 123 -48.45 -46.19 -7.72
N ILE A 124 -48.63 -46.01 -9.04
CA ILE A 124 -49.78 -45.32 -9.61
C ILE A 124 -50.83 -46.40 -9.92
N GLU A 125 -51.84 -46.50 -9.05
CA GLU A 125 -52.97 -47.41 -9.26
C GLU A 125 -53.64 -47.11 -10.62
N ARG A 126 -53.73 -48.13 -11.46
CA ARG A 126 -54.51 -48.08 -12.69
C ARG A 126 -55.86 -48.74 -12.43
N ASP A 127 -56.94 -47.96 -12.54
CA ASP A 127 -58.29 -48.52 -12.58
C ASP A 127 -58.43 -49.42 -13.80
N GLY A 128 -58.38 -50.74 -13.56
CA GLY A 128 -58.47 -51.77 -14.60
C GLY A 128 -59.90 -52.12 -15.00
N SER A 129 -60.91 -51.44 -14.44
CA SER A 129 -62.34 -51.71 -14.64
C SER A 129 -62.82 -51.43 -16.07
N ASP A 130 -62.11 -50.57 -16.82
CA ASP A 130 -62.52 -50.09 -18.14
C ASP A 130 -61.89 -50.87 -19.32
N VAL A 131 -60.96 -51.79 -19.05
CA VAL A 131 -60.28 -52.54 -20.11
C VAL A 131 -60.83 -53.96 -20.18
N ARG A 132 -61.47 -54.32 -21.30
CA ARG A 132 -61.91 -55.69 -21.59
C ARG A 132 -61.16 -56.21 -22.81
N CYS A 133 -60.63 -57.43 -22.75
CA CYS A 133 -60.06 -58.07 -23.93
C CYS A 133 -61.18 -58.36 -24.95
N ALA A 134 -60.85 -58.35 -26.25
CA ALA A 134 -61.81 -58.63 -27.32
C ALA A 134 -62.50 -60.01 -27.19
N ASN A 135 -61.89 -60.93 -26.43
CA ASN A 135 -62.36 -62.28 -26.18
C ASN A 135 -63.21 -62.42 -24.90
N GLY A 136 -63.46 -61.33 -24.15
CA GLY A 136 -64.20 -61.36 -22.89
C GLY A 136 -63.39 -61.80 -21.66
N ASP A 137 -62.14 -62.24 -21.86
CA ASP A 137 -61.21 -62.56 -20.76
C ASP A 137 -60.80 -61.30 -19.98
N PRO A 138 -60.50 -61.43 -18.67
CA PRO A 138 -59.91 -60.34 -17.91
C PRO A 138 -58.53 -59.97 -18.48
N PRO A 139 -58.22 -58.67 -18.63
CA PRO A 139 -56.91 -58.24 -19.10
C PRO A 139 -55.81 -58.68 -18.13
N ILE A 140 -54.80 -59.37 -18.65
CA ILE A 140 -53.58 -59.66 -17.90
C ILE A 140 -52.75 -58.38 -17.87
N PHE A 141 -52.86 -57.62 -16.79
CA PHE A 141 -51.93 -56.53 -16.51
C PHE A 141 -50.65 -57.12 -15.93
N ALA A 142 -49.54 -57.01 -16.65
CA ALA A 142 -48.23 -57.23 -16.05
C ALA A 142 -48.06 -56.20 -14.92
N LYS A 143 -47.99 -56.68 -13.67
CA LYS A 143 -47.73 -55.79 -12.52
C LYS A 143 -46.37 -55.14 -12.76
N PRO A 144 -46.28 -53.79 -12.76
CA PRO A 144 -45.00 -53.13 -12.93
C PRO A 144 -44.11 -53.43 -11.71
N ASP A 145 -42.81 -53.63 -11.95
CA ASP A 145 -41.84 -53.86 -10.88
C ASP A 145 -41.84 -52.68 -9.90
N LYS A 146 -42.02 -52.97 -8.61
CA LYS A 146 -41.98 -51.96 -7.55
C LYS A 146 -40.53 -51.69 -7.15
N VAL A 147 -40.05 -50.50 -7.44
CA VAL A 147 -38.70 -50.06 -7.07
C VAL A 147 -38.71 -49.53 -5.63
N VAL A 148 -37.87 -50.08 -4.76
CA VAL A 148 -37.79 -49.66 -3.34
C VAL A 148 -36.78 -48.55 -3.09
N GLY A 149 -35.79 -48.40 -3.97
CA GLY A 149 -34.74 -47.40 -3.87
C GLY A 149 -33.99 -47.26 -5.19
N VAL A 150 -33.40 -46.09 -5.44
CA VAL A 150 -32.72 -45.78 -6.69
C VAL A 150 -31.24 -45.50 -6.47
N ILE A 151 -30.38 -46.18 -7.21
CA ILE A 151 -28.94 -45.95 -7.26
C ILE A 151 -28.63 -45.01 -8.43
N GLY A 152 -28.02 -43.87 -8.14
CA GLY A 152 -27.71 -42.81 -9.10
C GLY A 152 -28.45 -41.50 -8.80
N ALA A 153 -28.53 -40.55 -9.73
CA ALA A 153 -27.85 -40.54 -11.02
C ALA A 153 -26.38 -40.08 -10.88
N SER A 154 -25.65 -40.09 -12.00
CA SER A 154 -24.25 -39.65 -12.01
C SER A 154 -24.05 -38.14 -12.01
N ALA A 155 -24.89 -37.38 -12.72
CA ALA A 155 -24.74 -35.94 -12.87
C ALA A 155 -25.64 -35.21 -11.88
N SER A 156 -25.12 -34.17 -11.22
CA SER A 156 -25.86 -33.44 -10.18
C SER A 156 -27.18 -32.85 -10.70
N SER A 157 -27.20 -32.28 -11.91
CA SER A 157 -28.43 -31.75 -12.53
C SER A 157 -29.50 -32.84 -12.75
N VAL A 158 -29.08 -34.04 -13.15
CA VAL A 158 -29.97 -35.19 -13.32
C VAL A 158 -30.51 -35.65 -11.97
N SER A 159 -29.65 -35.80 -10.97
CA SER A 159 -30.07 -36.20 -9.63
C SER A 159 -31.04 -35.21 -9.00
N ILE A 160 -30.84 -33.91 -9.19
CA ILE A 160 -31.76 -32.87 -8.72
C ILE A 160 -33.16 -33.05 -9.34
N MET A 161 -33.24 -33.28 -10.66
CA MET A 161 -34.50 -33.49 -11.35
C MET A 161 -35.21 -34.77 -10.91
N VAL A 162 -34.47 -35.87 -10.78
CA VAL A 162 -35.02 -37.17 -10.38
C VAL A 162 -35.47 -37.17 -8.91
N ALA A 163 -34.67 -36.59 -8.01
CA ALA A 163 -35.00 -36.51 -6.58
C ALA A 163 -36.33 -35.79 -6.33
N ASN A 164 -36.64 -34.75 -7.11
CA ASN A 164 -37.91 -34.02 -7.02
C ASN A 164 -39.14 -34.89 -7.32
N ILE A 165 -39.02 -35.93 -8.15
CA ILE A 165 -40.09 -36.90 -8.40
C ILE A 165 -40.07 -37.99 -7.34
N LEU A 166 -38.91 -38.59 -7.07
CA LEU A 166 -38.81 -39.73 -6.15
C LEU A 166 -39.29 -39.40 -4.74
N ARG A 167 -39.04 -38.18 -4.26
CA ARG A 167 -39.53 -37.71 -2.94
C ARG A 167 -41.06 -37.74 -2.82
N LEU A 168 -41.80 -37.48 -3.92
CA LEU A 168 -43.27 -37.49 -3.91
C LEU A 168 -43.83 -38.89 -3.66
N PHE A 169 -43.09 -39.90 -4.09
CA PHE A 169 -43.42 -41.32 -3.90
C PHE A 169 -42.63 -41.96 -2.75
N LYS A 170 -41.91 -41.15 -1.96
CA LYS A 170 -41.07 -41.57 -0.83
C LYS A 170 -40.02 -42.62 -1.20
N ILE A 171 -39.44 -42.56 -2.40
CA ILE A 171 -38.40 -43.51 -2.82
C ILE A 171 -37.03 -42.91 -2.49
N PRO A 172 -36.22 -43.53 -1.61
CA PRO A 172 -34.87 -43.04 -1.32
C PRO A 172 -33.95 -43.20 -2.52
N GLN A 173 -33.10 -42.20 -2.72
CA GLN A 173 -32.10 -42.16 -3.80
C GLN A 173 -30.69 -42.08 -3.19
N VAL A 174 -29.82 -43.03 -3.56
CA VAL A 174 -28.40 -43.03 -3.17
C VAL A 174 -27.53 -42.78 -4.40
N SER A 175 -26.94 -41.59 -4.50
CA SER A 175 -26.05 -41.24 -5.61
C SER A 175 -24.60 -41.67 -5.36
N TYR A 176 -23.95 -42.15 -6.42
CA TYR A 176 -22.54 -42.54 -6.43
C TYR A 176 -21.61 -41.47 -7.01
N ALA A 177 -22.13 -40.34 -7.49
CA ALA A 177 -21.30 -39.34 -8.19
C ALA A 177 -21.82 -37.89 -8.19
N SER A 178 -23.03 -37.61 -7.68
CA SER A 178 -23.57 -36.25 -7.67
C SER A 178 -23.08 -35.46 -6.45
N THR A 179 -22.27 -34.43 -6.69
CA THR A 179 -21.52 -33.73 -5.64
C THR A 179 -22.00 -32.30 -5.37
N ALA A 180 -23.03 -31.81 -6.09
CA ALA A 180 -23.52 -30.44 -5.90
C ALA A 180 -23.92 -30.16 -4.42
N PRO A 181 -23.53 -29.02 -3.83
CA PRO A 181 -23.82 -28.70 -2.43
C PRO A 181 -25.31 -28.58 -2.12
N GLU A 182 -26.12 -28.12 -3.08
CA GLU A 182 -27.57 -27.94 -2.91
C GLU A 182 -28.33 -29.24 -2.58
N LEU A 183 -27.79 -30.40 -2.98
CA LEU A 183 -28.40 -31.70 -2.71
C LEU A 183 -28.34 -32.09 -1.22
N SER A 184 -27.55 -31.38 -0.43
CA SER A 184 -27.44 -31.57 1.03
C SER A 184 -28.56 -30.87 1.81
N ASP A 185 -29.38 -30.04 1.14
CA ASP A 185 -30.52 -29.36 1.76
C ASP A 185 -31.69 -30.34 1.98
N ASN A 186 -31.75 -30.90 3.19
CA ASN A 186 -32.79 -31.80 3.66
C ASN A 186 -34.21 -31.20 3.59
N THR A 187 -34.39 -29.88 3.48
CA THR A 187 -35.73 -29.29 3.34
C THR A 187 -36.31 -29.47 1.94
N ARG A 188 -35.43 -29.61 0.92
CA ARG A 188 -35.81 -29.81 -0.47
C ARG A 188 -35.62 -31.26 -0.92
N TYR A 189 -34.55 -31.91 -0.47
CA TYR A 189 -34.11 -33.24 -0.93
C TYR A 189 -34.01 -34.22 0.24
N ASP A 190 -35.07 -34.31 1.03
CA ASP A 190 -35.19 -35.19 2.21
C ASP A 190 -34.95 -36.67 1.92
N PHE A 191 -35.26 -37.17 0.72
CA PHE A 191 -35.04 -38.57 0.29
C PHE A 191 -33.71 -38.82 -0.46
N PHE A 192 -32.81 -37.84 -0.49
CA PHE A 192 -31.51 -37.97 -1.16
C PHE A 192 -30.41 -38.33 -0.16
N SER A 193 -29.47 -39.16 -0.60
CA SER A 193 -28.21 -39.46 0.10
C SER A 193 -27.13 -39.80 -0.94
N ARG A 194 -25.85 -39.74 -0.56
CA ARG A 194 -24.73 -40.03 -1.47
C ARG A 194 -23.50 -40.56 -0.75
N VAL A 195 -22.81 -41.48 -1.40
CA VAL A 195 -21.56 -42.09 -0.90
C VAL A 195 -20.31 -41.30 -1.30
N VAL A 196 -20.48 -40.15 -1.95
CA VAL A 196 -19.42 -39.21 -2.33
C VAL A 196 -19.59 -37.90 -1.57
N PRO A 197 -18.50 -37.22 -1.21
CA PRO A 197 -18.59 -35.95 -0.49
C PRO A 197 -19.10 -34.80 -1.37
N PRO A 198 -19.80 -33.80 -0.79
CA PRO A 198 -20.16 -32.56 -1.50
C PRO A 198 -18.97 -31.75 -1.99
N ASP A 199 -19.23 -30.93 -3.02
CA ASP A 199 -18.28 -29.92 -3.54
C ASP A 199 -17.95 -28.83 -2.50
N SER A 200 -18.71 -28.69 -1.41
CA SER A 200 -18.36 -27.78 -0.31
C SER A 200 -17.07 -28.20 0.41
N TYR A 201 -16.89 -29.50 0.68
CA TYR A 201 -15.62 -30.02 1.20
C TYR A 201 -14.50 -29.91 0.17
N GLN A 202 -14.83 -30.05 -1.11
CA GLN A 202 -13.88 -29.88 -2.20
C GLN A 202 -13.39 -28.43 -2.28
N ALA A 203 -14.30 -27.46 -2.21
CA ALA A 203 -13.99 -26.03 -2.18
C ALA A 203 -13.13 -25.67 -0.97
N GLN A 204 -13.42 -26.24 0.21
CA GLN A 204 -12.58 -26.09 1.40
C GLN A 204 -11.15 -26.64 1.15
N ALA A 205 -11.04 -27.86 0.64
CA ALA A 205 -9.74 -28.46 0.35
C ALA A 205 -8.93 -27.63 -0.67
N MET A 206 -9.58 -27.08 -1.70
CA MET A 206 -8.93 -26.19 -2.67
C MET A 206 -8.49 -24.87 -2.03
N LEU A 207 -9.27 -24.30 -1.10
CA LEU A 207 -8.86 -23.10 -0.38
C LEU A 207 -7.65 -23.36 0.51
N ASP A 208 -7.64 -24.49 1.23
CA ASP A 208 -6.51 -24.89 2.06
C ASP A 208 -5.24 -25.06 1.20
N ILE A 209 -5.36 -25.62 -0.01
CA ILE A 209 -4.24 -25.76 -0.96
C ILE A 209 -3.73 -24.37 -1.39
N VAL A 210 -4.63 -23.47 -1.79
CA VAL A 210 -4.29 -22.10 -2.23
C VAL A 210 -3.59 -21.32 -1.12
N THR A 211 -4.09 -21.42 0.11
CA THR A 211 -3.51 -20.75 1.28
C THR A 211 -2.16 -21.35 1.67
N ALA A 212 -2.00 -22.68 1.61
CA ALA A 212 -0.71 -23.34 1.84
C ALA A 212 0.37 -22.96 0.80
N MET A 213 -0.05 -22.61 -0.42
CA MET A 213 0.86 -22.11 -1.47
C MET A 213 1.21 -20.62 -1.32
N GLY A 214 0.64 -19.92 -0.32
CA GLY A 214 0.85 -18.48 -0.10
C GLY A 214 0.17 -17.60 -1.14
N TRP A 215 -0.83 -18.12 -1.87
CA TRP A 215 -1.57 -17.36 -2.87
C TRP A 215 -2.73 -16.61 -2.23
N ASN A 216 -2.86 -15.32 -2.54
CA ASN A 216 -3.93 -14.47 -1.99
C ASN A 216 -4.78 -13.79 -3.07
N TYR A 217 -4.48 -14.01 -4.34
CA TYR A 217 -5.21 -13.43 -5.47
C TYR A 217 -5.36 -14.46 -6.58
N VAL A 218 -6.58 -14.93 -6.79
CA VAL A 218 -6.88 -16.06 -7.69
C VAL A 218 -8.05 -15.74 -8.62
N SER A 219 -8.11 -16.39 -9.78
CA SER A 219 -9.26 -16.37 -10.68
C SER A 219 -10.05 -17.67 -10.58
N THR A 220 -11.35 -17.65 -10.83
CA THR A 220 -12.19 -18.86 -10.86
C THR A 220 -12.80 -19.05 -12.25
N LEU A 221 -12.92 -20.30 -12.69
CA LEU A 221 -13.62 -20.69 -13.91
C LEU A 221 -14.58 -21.85 -13.61
N ALA A 222 -15.85 -21.65 -13.93
CA ALA A 222 -16.91 -22.64 -13.77
C ALA A 222 -17.51 -23.07 -15.11
N SER A 223 -17.84 -24.34 -15.29
CA SER A 223 -18.80 -24.75 -16.33
C SER A 223 -20.22 -24.41 -15.90
N GLU A 224 -21.05 -23.89 -16.80
CA GLU A 224 -22.44 -23.54 -16.52
C GLU A 224 -23.27 -24.78 -16.10
N GLY A 225 -24.00 -24.66 -14.99
CA GLY A 225 -24.73 -25.75 -14.35
C GLY A 225 -24.40 -25.93 -12.87
N ASN A 226 -25.23 -26.73 -12.18
CA ASN A 226 -25.22 -26.88 -10.72
C ASN A 226 -23.94 -27.50 -10.12
N TYR A 227 -23.05 -28.07 -10.92
CA TYR A 227 -21.75 -28.54 -10.45
C TYR A 227 -20.74 -27.38 -10.44
N GLY A 228 -20.50 -26.78 -11.61
CA GLY A 228 -19.48 -25.74 -11.74
C GLY A 228 -19.81 -24.46 -10.98
N GLU A 229 -21.05 -24.00 -11.08
CA GLU A 229 -21.47 -22.74 -10.45
C GLU A 229 -21.53 -22.85 -8.93
N SER A 230 -22.19 -23.89 -8.42
CA SER A 230 -22.33 -24.10 -6.98
C SER A 230 -20.98 -24.43 -6.31
N GLY A 231 -20.06 -25.08 -7.02
CA GLY A 231 -18.69 -25.30 -6.56
C GLY A 231 -17.87 -24.01 -6.45
N VAL A 232 -17.91 -23.14 -7.48
CA VAL A 232 -17.26 -21.82 -7.41
C VAL A 232 -17.91 -20.93 -6.37
N GLU A 233 -19.24 -20.93 -6.25
CA GLU A 233 -19.95 -20.15 -5.24
C GLU A 233 -19.54 -20.57 -3.82
N ALA A 234 -19.46 -21.88 -3.54
CA ALA A 234 -18.94 -22.39 -2.28
C ALA A 234 -17.49 -21.93 -2.03
N PHE A 235 -16.62 -22.00 -3.04
CA PHE A 235 -15.24 -21.53 -2.92
C PHE A 235 -15.15 -20.03 -2.62
N VAL A 236 -15.92 -19.21 -3.34
CA VAL A 236 -15.97 -17.75 -3.13
C VAL A 236 -16.47 -17.41 -1.73
N GLN A 237 -17.50 -18.12 -1.26
CA GLN A 237 -18.10 -17.89 0.05
C GLN A 237 -17.10 -18.21 1.18
N ILE A 238 -16.47 -19.39 1.15
CA ILE A 238 -15.49 -19.81 2.16
C ILE A 238 -14.25 -18.91 2.12
N SER A 239 -13.82 -18.46 0.93
CA SER A 239 -12.70 -17.53 0.77
C SER A 239 -12.98 -16.18 1.45
N ARG A 240 -14.22 -15.67 1.34
CA ARG A 240 -14.66 -14.43 1.99
C ARG A 240 -14.72 -14.57 3.51
N GLU A 241 -15.22 -15.69 4.00
CA GLU A 241 -15.31 -15.99 5.45
C GLU A 241 -13.92 -16.14 6.08
N SER A 242 -12.98 -16.74 5.36
CA SER A 242 -11.60 -16.92 5.83
C SER A 242 -10.76 -15.64 5.75
N GLY A 243 -11.12 -14.69 4.87
CA GLY A 243 -10.46 -13.38 4.74
C GLY A 243 -9.04 -13.38 4.15
N GLY A 244 -8.50 -14.54 3.77
CA GLY A 244 -7.11 -14.70 3.31
C GLY A 244 -6.90 -14.68 1.78
N VAL A 245 -7.96 -14.84 0.98
CA VAL A 245 -7.86 -14.98 -0.49
C VAL A 245 -8.91 -14.13 -1.19
N CYS A 246 -8.49 -13.33 -2.17
CA CYS A 246 -9.35 -12.52 -3.01
C CYS A 246 -9.54 -13.13 -4.40
N ILE A 247 -10.74 -12.95 -4.93
CA ILE A 247 -11.13 -13.41 -6.26
C ILE A 247 -10.98 -12.24 -7.24
N ALA A 248 -10.05 -12.37 -8.18
CA ALA A 248 -9.78 -11.38 -9.22
C ALA A 248 -10.96 -11.28 -10.20
N GLN A 249 -11.40 -12.44 -10.67
CA GLN A 249 -12.53 -12.58 -11.58
C GLN A 249 -13.11 -13.99 -11.48
N SER A 250 -14.42 -14.08 -11.75
CA SER A 250 -15.14 -15.34 -11.83
C SER A 250 -15.76 -15.47 -13.20
N LEU A 251 -15.22 -16.38 -14.01
CA LEU A 251 -15.65 -16.61 -15.39
C LEU A 251 -16.50 -17.88 -15.48
N LYS A 252 -17.42 -17.91 -16.44
CA LYS A 252 -18.31 -19.05 -16.69
C LYS A 252 -18.21 -19.51 -18.14
N VAL A 253 -18.11 -20.82 -18.34
CA VAL A 253 -18.16 -21.47 -19.66
C VAL A 253 -19.62 -21.78 -19.98
N PRO A 254 -20.20 -21.23 -21.06
CA PRO A 254 -21.58 -21.53 -21.45
C PRO A 254 -21.80 -23.02 -21.77
N ARG A 255 -23.00 -23.55 -21.50
CA ARG A 255 -23.37 -24.96 -21.79
C ARG A 255 -23.20 -25.35 -23.26
N GLU A 256 -23.44 -24.41 -24.16
CA GLU A 256 -23.29 -24.60 -25.62
C GLU A 256 -22.37 -23.49 -26.16
N PRO A 257 -21.04 -23.66 -25.99
CA PRO A 257 -20.09 -22.61 -26.34
C PRO A 257 -19.99 -22.45 -27.86
N ARG A 258 -20.02 -21.20 -28.33
CA ARG A 258 -19.79 -20.86 -29.74
C ARG A 258 -18.31 -21.03 -30.10
N THR A 259 -18.02 -21.12 -31.40
CA THR A 259 -16.64 -21.14 -31.89
C THR A 259 -15.88 -19.88 -31.43
N GLY A 260 -14.66 -20.08 -30.92
CA GLY A 260 -13.81 -19.00 -30.39
C GLY A 260 -14.15 -18.47 -28.99
N GLU A 261 -15.16 -19.02 -28.30
CA GLU A 261 -15.53 -18.53 -26.96
C GLU A 261 -14.46 -18.88 -25.90
N PHE A 262 -13.83 -20.05 -26.00
CA PHE A 262 -12.73 -20.45 -25.12
C PHE A 262 -11.52 -19.53 -25.22
N ASP A 263 -11.20 -19.03 -26.42
CA ASP A 263 -10.12 -18.06 -26.61
C ASP A 263 -10.44 -16.73 -25.91
N LYS A 264 -11.68 -16.24 -26.00
CA LYS A 264 -12.11 -15.04 -25.28
C LYS A 264 -12.02 -15.22 -23.77
N LEU A 265 -12.38 -16.39 -23.24
CA LEU A 265 -12.28 -16.67 -21.81
C LEU A 265 -10.83 -16.61 -21.33
N VAL A 266 -9.90 -17.21 -22.09
CA VAL A 266 -8.47 -17.15 -21.80
C VAL A 266 -7.92 -15.72 -21.89
N LEU A 267 -8.35 -14.94 -22.88
CA LEU A 267 -7.97 -13.52 -22.99
C LEU A 267 -8.55 -12.66 -21.84
N ARG A 268 -9.76 -12.96 -21.35
CA ARG A 268 -10.30 -12.33 -20.14
C ARG A 268 -9.51 -12.70 -18.89
N LEU A 269 -9.04 -13.95 -18.79
CA LEU A 269 -8.12 -14.34 -17.71
C LEU A 269 -6.88 -13.42 -17.69
N MET A 270 -6.38 -13.02 -18.86
CA MET A 270 -5.24 -12.11 -19.00
C MET A 270 -5.54 -10.63 -18.67
N GLU A 271 -6.79 -10.22 -18.46
CA GLU A 271 -7.10 -8.85 -17.97
C GLU A 271 -6.57 -8.63 -16.55
N THR A 272 -6.34 -9.71 -15.79
CA THR A 272 -5.74 -9.67 -14.44
C THR A 272 -4.48 -10.53 -14.37
N PRO A 273 -3.36 -10.12 -14.99
CA PRO A 273 -2.17 -10.95 -15.17
C PRO A 273 -1.43 -11.29 -13.85
N SER A 274 -1.74 -10.59 -12.76
CA SER A 274 -1.25 -10.91 -11.41
C SER A 274 -1.96 -12.12 -10.78
N ALA A 275 -3.18 -12.45 -11.23
CA ALA A 275 -3.93 -13.62 -10.80
C ALA A 275 -3.54 -14.85 -11.63
N ARG A 276 -2.33 -15.36 -11.37
CA ARG A 276 -1.81 -16.53 -12.09
C ARG A 276 -2.52 -17.82 -11.74
N ALA A 277 -2.97 -17.98 -10.49
CA ALA A 277 -3.71 -19.15 -10.04
C ALA A 277 -5.16 -19.13 -10.51
N VAL A 278 -5.59 -20.21 -11.16
CA VAL A 278 -6.94 -20.38 -11.72
C VAL A 278 -7.59 -21.63 -11.14
N ILE A 279 -8.67 -21.43 -10.38
CA ILE A 279 -9.47 -22.47 -9.74
C ILE A 279 -10.53 -22.97 -10.73
N LEU A 280 -10.51 -24.26 -11.06
CA LEU A 280 -11.34 -24.87 -12.10
C LEU A 280 -12.40 -25.82 -11.51
N PHE A 281 -13.66 -25.39 -11.54
CA PHE A 281 -14.84 -26.26 -11.40
C PHE A 281 -15.53 -26.40 -12.75
N ALA A 282 -14.85 -27.11 -13.66
CA ALA A 282 -15.29 -27.28 -15.03
C ALA A 282 -15.44 -28.77 -15.39
N ASN A 283 -16.22 -29.08 -16.41
CA ASN A 283 -16.31 -30.43 -16.95
C ASN A 283 -15.01 -30.81 -17.67
N GLU A 284 -14.73 -32.11 -17.78
CA GLU A 284 -13.53 -32.63 -18.45
C GLU A 284 -13.34 -32.09 -19.88
N ASP A 285 -14.42 -32.02 -20.66
CA ASP A 285 -14.39 -31.51 -22.04
C ASP A 285 -14.06 -30.01 -22.10
N ASP A 286 -14.59 -29.24 -21.15
CA ASP A 286 -14.35 -27.79 -21.05
C ASP A 286 -12.90 -27.51 -20.61
N ILE A 287 -12.37 -28.31 -19.68
CA ILE A 287 -10.97 -28.23 -19.24
C ILE A 287 -10.03 -28.46 -20.43
N ARG A 288 -10.25 -29.52 -21.22
CA ARG A 288 -9.45 -29.81 -22.42
C ARG A 288 -9.42 -28.63 -23.38
N ARG A 289 -10.60 -28.03 -23.64
CA ARG A 289 -10.74 -26.89 -24.57
C ARG A 289 -10.12 -25.60 -24.02
N ILE A 290 -10.17 -25.37 -22.71
CA ILE A 290 -9.49 -24.24 -22.05
C ILE A 290 -7.97 -24.39 -22.13
N LEU A 291 -7.43 -25.58 -21.84
CA LEU A 291 -5.99 -25.85 -21.95
C LEU A 291 -5.51 -25.70 -23.39
N ASP A 292 -6.31 -26.17 -24.36
CA ASP A 292 -6.01 -25.97 -25.78
C ASP A 292 -6.06 -24.50 -26.19
N ALA A 293 -7.04 -23.73 -25.73
CA ALA A 293 -7.09 -22.29 -25.95
C ALA A 293 -5.88 -21.57 -25.33
N ALA A 294 -5.46 -21.94 -24.13
CA ALA A 294 -4.25 -21.39 -23.50
C ALA A 294 -2.98 -21.72 -24.31
N LYS A 295 -2.91 -22.94 -24.86
CA LYS A 295 -1.83 -23.35 -25.79
C LYS A 295 -1.83 -22.48 -27.06
N ARG A 296 -3.01 -22.31 -27.70
CA ARG A 296 -3.17 -21.55 -28.96
C ARG A 296 -2.86 -20.06 -28.79
N ASN A 297 -3.10 -19.50 -27.60
CA ASN A 297 -2.78 -18.10 -27.27
C ASN A 297 -1.37 -17.90 -26.69
N ASN A 298 -0.47 -18.91 -26.77
CA ASN A 298 0.91 -18.85 -26.27
C ASN A 298 1.05 -18.53 -24.77
N LEU A 299 0.10 -18.96 -23.93
CA LEU A 299 0.11 -18.73 -22.48
C LEU A 299 0.61 -19.94 -21.68
N THR A 300 1.47 -20.75 -22.29
CA THR A 300 2.06 -21.94 -21.64
C THR A 300 2.94 -21.52 -20.46
N GLY A 301 2.71 -22.08 -19.27
CA GLY A 301 3.46 -21.76 -18.05
C GLY A 301 3.08 -20.44 -17.36
N HIS A 302 2.15 -19.65 -17.92
CA HIS A 302 1.69 -18.42 -17.27
C HIS A 302 0.72 -18.74 -16.11
N PHE A 303 -0.36 -19.47 -16.40
CA PHE A 303 -1.37 -19.85 -15.42
C PHE A 303 -0.97 -21.06 -14.60
N LEU A 304 -1.41 -21.07 -13.35
CA LEU A 304 -1.24 -22.16 -12.39
C LEU A 304 -2.63 -22.76 -12.15
N TRP A 305 -2.83 -23.99 -12.60
CA TRP A 305 -4.15 -24.61 -12.59
C TRP A 305 -4.41 -25.35 -11.28
N VAL A 306 -5.56 -25.09 -10.65
CA VAL A 306 -6.08 -25.89 -9.54
C VAL A 306 -7.39 -26.52 -9.96
N GLY A 307 -7.38 -27.83 -10.21
CA GLY A 307 -8.51 -28.58 -10.77
C GLY A 307 -9.32 -29.34 -9.72
N SER A 308 -10.64 -29.36 -9.91
CA SER A 308 -11.58 -30.24 -9.22
C SER A 308 -11.47 -31.72 -9.68
N ASP A 309 -12.32 -32.59 -9.15
CA ASP A 309 -12.32 -34.05 -9.34
C ASP A 309 -12.77 -34.49 -10.74
N SER A 310 -13.43 -33.60 -11.48
CA SER A 310 -13.70 -33.76 -12.91
C SER A 310 -12.40 -33.97 -13.71
N TRP A 311 -11.32 -33.27 -13.32
CA TRP A 311 -9.96 -33.47 -13.80
C TRP A 311 -9.31 -34.64 -13.03
N GLY A 312 -9.10 -34.47 -11.72
CA GLY A 312 -8.44 -35.45 -10.87
C GLY A 312 -7.14 -35.99 -11.48
N SER A 313 -7.01 -37.31 -11.55
CA SER A 313 -5.84 -38.01 -12.11
C SER A 313 -6.04 -38.47 -13.57
N LYS A 314 -7.02 -37.92 -14.32
CA LYS A 314 -7.33 -38.40 -15.68
C LYS A 314 -6.40 -37.81 -16.72
N ILE A 315 -5.97 -38.63 -17.67
CA ILE A 315 -5.11 -38.16 -18.77
C ILE A 315 -5.89 -37.44 -19.88
N SER A 316 -7.14 -37.85 -20.15
CA SER A 316 -8.03 -37.34 -21.21
C SER A 316 -8.04 -35.81 -21.39
N PRO A 317 -8.23 -34.99 -20.33
CA PRO A 317 -8.23 -33.53 -20.49
C PRO A 317 -6.86 -32.91 -20.83
N VAL A 318 -5.76 -33.65 -20.65
CA VAL A 318 -4.38 -33.15 -20.82
C VAL A 318 -3.70 -33.67 -22.10
N VAL A 319 -4.20 -34.75 -22.70
CA VAL A 319 -3.65 -35.33 -23.94
C VAL A 319 -3.57 -34.28 -25.06
N GLN A 320 -2.35 -34.00 -25.53
CA GLN A 320 -1.93 -32.97 -26.51
C GLN A 320 -1.67 -31.56 -25.93
N GLN A 321 -1.90 -31.33 -24.63
CA GLN A 321 -1.69 -30.06 -23.94
C GLN A 321 -0.83 -30.24 -22.67
N GLU A 322 0.04 -31.24 -22.64
CA GLU A 322 0.83 -31.67 -21.48
C GLU A 322 1.66 -30.53 -20.90
N ARG A 323 2.32 -29.74 -21.75
CA ARG A 323 3.13 -28.59 -21.33
C ARG A 323 2.33 -27.46 -20.69
N VAL A 324 1.04 -27.34 -21.00
CA VAL A 324 0.17 -26.31 -20.41
C VAL A 324 -0.36 -26.75 -19.05
N ALA A 325 -0.55 -28.05 -18.87
CA ALA A 325 -0.99 -28.67 -17.63
C ALA A 325 0.16 -28.94 -16.64
N GLU A 326 1.42 -28.75 -17.04
CA GLU A 326 2.58 -28.98 -16.18
C GLU A 326 2.51 -28.13 -14.89
N GLY A 327 2.66 -28.78 -13.74
CA GLY A 327 2.52 -28.15 -12.43
C GLY A 327 1.07 -27.96 -11.96
N ALA A 328 0.06 -28.36 -12.75
CA ALA A 328 -1.33 -28.32 -12.32
C ALA A 328 -1.55 -29.19 -11.08
N VAL A 329 -2.26 -28.63 -10.10
CA VAL A 329 -2.64 -29.35 -8.87
C VAL A 329 -4.11 -29.72 -8.98
N THR A 330 -4.43 -30.98 -8.80
CA THR A 330 -5.79 -31.48 -8.89
C THR A 330 -6.14 -32.28 -7.65
N ILE A 331 -7.43 -32.36 -7.35
CA ILE A 331 -7.92 -33.14 -6.22
C ILE A 331 -8.88 -34.20 -6.70
N LEU A 332 -8.93 -35.31 -5.98
CA LEU A 332 -9.80 -36.43 -6.30
C LEU A 332 -10.28 -37.08 -5.00
N PRO A 333 -11.57 -37.44 -4.87
CA PRO A 333 -12.04 -38.21 -3.74
C PRO A 333 -11.21 -39.48 -3.60
N LYS A 334 -10.80 -39.78 -2.37
CA LYS A 334 -9.99 -40.96 -2.07
C LYS A 334 -10.72 -42.21 -2.55
N ARG A 335 -10.09 -42.95 -3.45
CA ARG A 335 -10.65 -44.14 -4.10
C ARG A 335 -9.59 -45.20 -4.29
N ALA A 336 -10.01 -46.45 -4.35
CA ALA A 336 -9.16 -47.59 -4.66
C ALA A 336 -9.78 -48.43 -5.77
N SER A 337 -8.93 -49.11 -6.55
CA SER A 337 -9.39 -50.03 -7.57
C SER A 337 -9.91 -51.32 -6.95
N VAL A 338 -11.01 -51.85 -7.49
CA VAL A 338 -11.61 -53.11 -7.02
C VAL A 338 -11.15 -54.26 -7.92
N ASP A 339 -10.14 -55.02 -7.48
CA ASP A 339 -9.54 -56.12 -8.25
C ASP A 339 -10.53 -57.22 -8.65
N ALA A 340 -11.55 -57.44 -7.81
CA ALA A 340 -12.63 -58.39 -8.09
C ALA A 340 -13.45 -57.95 -9.31
N PHE A 341 -13.73 -56.65 -9.45
CA PHE A 341 -14.46 -56.10 -10.59
C PHE A 341 -13.62 -56.18 -11.87
N ASP A 342 -12.31 -55.93 -11.79
CA ASP A 342 -11.40 -56.05 -12.93
C ASP A 342 -11.42 -57.46 -13.54
N ARG A 343 -11.32 -58.49 -12.68
CA ARG A 343 -11.42 -59.89 -13.12
C ARG A 343 -12.80 -60.18 -13.70
N TYR A 344 -13.86 -59.70 -13.05
CA TYR A 344 -15.22 -59.83 -13.54
C TYR A 344 -15.37 -59.24 -14.94
N PHE A 345 -15.00 -57.98 -15.14
CA PHE A 345 -15.25 -57.25 -16.39
C PHE A 345 -14.41 -57.79 -17.55
N LYS A 346 -13.13 -58.10 -17.31
CA LYS A 346 -12.25 -58.72 -18.31
C LYS A 346 -12.71 -60.12 -18.76
N SER A 347 -13.48 -60.82 -17.92
CA SER A 347 -14.05 -62.13 -18.24
C SER A 347 -15.33 -62.07 -19.09
N ARG A 348 -15.92 -60.88 -19.28
CA ARG A 348 -17.18 -60.73 -20.01
C ARG A 348 -16.96 -60.82 -21.51
N SER A 349 -17.88 -61.52 -22.18
CA SER A 349 -17.94 -61.71 -23.63
C SER A 349 -19.38 -61.56 -24.10
N LEU A 350 -19.59 -61.36 -25.41
CA LEU A 350 -20.92 -61.29 -26.01
C LEU A 350 -21.76 -62.56 -25.77
N SER A 351 -21.13 -63.73 -25.60
CA SER A 351 -21.83 -64.99 -25.30
C SER A 351 -22.26 -65.08 -23.84
N ASN A 352 -21.46 -64.55 -22.91
CA ASN A 352 -21.68 -64.65 -21.47
C ASN A 352 -22.53 -63.50 -20.91
N ASN A 353 -22.55 -62.34 -21.57
CA ASN A 353 -23.27 -61.15 -21.08
C ASN A 353 -24.47 -60.81 -21.97
N ARG A 354 -25.55 -61.58 -21.86
CA ARG A 354 -26.84 -61.27 -22.53
C ARG A 354 -27.78 -60.40 -21.69
N ARG A 355 -27.49 -60.22 -20.40
CA ARG A 355 -28.32 -59.41 -19.50
C ARG A 355 -28.20 -57.91 -19.78
N ASN A 356 -27.04 -57.46 -20.25
CA ASN A 356 -26.82 -56.06 -20.59
C ASN A 356 -27.10 -55.83 -22.08
N VAL A 357 -28.22 -55.14 -22.35
CA VAL A 357 -28.68 -54.84 -23.72
C VAL A 357 -27.73 -53.93 -24.49
N TRP A 358 -26.93 -53.11 -23.80
CA TRP A 358 -25.95 -52.20 -24.40
C TRP A 358 -24.55 -52.81 -24.53
N PHE A 359 -24.35 -54.06 -24.10
CA PHE A 359 -23.03 -54.70 -24.15
C PHE A 359 -22.57 -55.00 -25.59
N ALA A 360 -23.53 -55.26 -26.50
CA ALA A 360 -23.23 -55.44 -27.92
C ALA A 360 -22.70 -54.15 -28.57
N GLU A 361 -23.35 -53.02 -28.28
CA GLU A 361 -22.92 -51.70 -28.74
C GLU A 361 -21.56 -51.31 -28.15
N PHE A 362 -21.35 -51.56 -26.85
CA PHE A 362 -20.06 -51.40 -26.20
C PHE A 362 -18.96 -52.22 -26.90
N TRP A 363 -19.25 -53.45 -27.31
CA TRP A 363 -18.28 -54.31 -27.98
C TRP A 363 -17.83 -53.73 -29.32
N GLU A 364 -18.78 -53.26 -30.12
CA GLU A 364 -18.50 -52.60 -31.41
C GLU A 364 -17.59 -51.39 -31.23
N GLU A 365 -17.94 -50.54 -30.27
CA GLU A 365 -17.26 -49.28 -29.99
C GLU A 365 -15.88 -49.50 -29.36
N ASN A 366 -15.74 -50.49 -28.48
CA ASN A 366 -14.49 -50.81 -27.77
C ASN A 366 -13.43 -51.43 -28.69
N PHE A 367 -13.84 -52.33 -29.60
CA PHE A 367 -12.93 -53.02 -30.52
C PHE A 367 -12.91 -52.41 -31.94
N ALA A 368 -13.61 -51.29 -32.14
CA ALA A 368 -13.76 -50.60 -33.43
C ALA A 368 -14.17 -51.56 -34.56
N CYS A 369 -15.21 -52.35 -34.30
CA CYS A 369 -15.69 -53.40 -35.19
C CYS A 369 -17.23 -53.38 -35.29
N LYS A 370 -17.82 -54.05 -36.29
CA LYS A 370 -19.28 -54.18 -36.44
C LYS A 370 -19.75 -55.64 -36.36
N LEU A 371 -20.81 -55.88 -35.58
CA LEU A 371 -21.49 -57.16 -35.43
C LEU A 371 -22.46 -57.37 -36.60
N GLY A 372 -22.59 -58.60 -37.10
CA GLY A 372 -23.58 -58.94 -38.13
C GLY A 372 -23.23 -58.60 -39.60
N MET A 373 -22.01 -58.13 -39.91
CA MET A 373 -21.64 -57.90 -41.32
C MET A 373 -21.50 -59.21 -42.12
N HIS A 374 -22.26 -59.32 -43.21
CA HIS A 374 -22.09 -60.29 -44.29
C HIS A 374 -21.49 -59.57 -45.52
N GLY A 375 -20.23 -59.88 -45.85
CA GLY A 375 -19.57 -59.42 -47.09
C GLY A 375 -18.46 -58.38 -46.87
N LYS A 376 -17.31 -58.59 -47.54
CA LYS A 376 -16.18 -57.67 -47.58
C LYS A 376 -16.44 -56.58 -48.64
N ARG A 377 -16.89 -55.39 -48.24
CA ARG A 377 -16.76 -54.19 -49.09
C ARG A 377 -15.46 -53.45 -48.74
N PRO A 378 -14.64 -53.02 -49.71
CA PRO A 378 -13.48 -52.17 -49.43
C PRO A 378 -13.94 -50.86 -48.76
N GLY A 379 -13.40 -50.55 -47.57
CA GLY A 379 -13.81 -49.39 -46.77
C GLY A 379 -14.86 -49.65 -45.69
N SER A 380 -15.31 -50.91 -45.50
CA SER A 380 -16.19 -51.27 -44.37
C SER A 380 -15.41 -51.52 -43.07
N PRO A 381 -15.98 -51.16 -41.90
CA PRO A 381 -15.35 -51.40 -40.59
C PRO A 381 -15.09 -52.90 -40.35
N LYS A 382 -14.06 -53.20 -39.56
CA LYS A 382 -13.64 -54.57 -39.22
C LYS A 382 -14.85 -55.38 -38.71
N LYS A 383 -15.03 -56.62 -39.19
CA LYS A 383 -16.05 -57.53 -38.63
C LYS A 383 -15.60 -58.00 -37.25
N CYS A 384 -16.46 -57.89 -36.24
CA CYS A 384 -16.17 -58.48 -34.93
C CYS A 384 -16.18 -60.02 -35.03
N THR A 385 -15.19 -60.68 -34.44
CA THR A 385 -15.07 -62.14 -34.39
C THR A 385 -15.83 -62.76 -33.23
N GLY A 386 -16.11 -61.98 -32.18
CA GLY A 386 -16.72 -62.45 -30.94
C GLY A 386 -15.74 -63.18 -30.00
N LEU A 387 -14.47 -63.30 -30.40
CA LEU A 387 -13.38 -63.89 -29.63
C LEU A 387 -12.44 -62.84 -29.04
N GLU A 388 -12.71 -61.55 -29.28
CA GLU A 388 -11.94 -60.47 -28.69
C GLU A 388 -12.03 -60.52 -27.15
N LYS A 389 -10.98 -60.06 -26.46
CA LYS A 389 -10.96 -59.99 -24.99
C LYS A 389 -10.55 -58.60 -24.50
N VAL A 390 -11.31 -58.07 -23.56
CA VAL A 390 -11.04 -56.79 -22.90
C VAL A 390 -9.73 -56.91 -22.11
N GLY A 391 -8.81 -55.95 -22.29
CA GLY A 391 -7.48 -55.95 -21.68
C GLY A 391 -6.40 -56.66 -22.50
N ARG A 392 -6.76 -57.56 -23.43
CA ARG A 392 -5.80 -58.16 -24.39
C ARG A 392 -5.86 -57.46 -25.74
N ASP A 393 -7.07 -57.36 -26.29
CA ASP A 393 -7.32 -56.82 -27.63
C ASP A 393 -7.85 -55.37 -27.58
N SER A 394 -8.09 -54.84 -26.37
CA SER A 394 -8.40 -53.44 -26.09
C SER A 394 -7.68 -52.99 -24.81
N THR A 395 -7.36 -51.70 -24.71
CA THR A 395 -6.90 -51.11 -23.44
C THR A 395 -8.04 -51.15 -22.42
N TYR A 396 -7.70 -51.42 -21.16
CA TYR A 396 -8.66 -51.44 -20.06
C TYR A 396 -8.06 -50.75 -18.85
N GLU A 397 -8.74 -49.70 -18.41
CA GLU A 397 -8.50 -49.01 -17.15
C GLU A 397 -9.82 -48.94 -16.40
N GLN A 398 -9.83 -49.29 -15.12
CA GLN A 398 -11.03 -49.26 -14.31
C GLN A 398 -11.49 -47.81 -14.09
N GLU A 399 -12.78 -47.54 -14.30
CA GLU A 399 -13.31 -46.20 -14.02
C GLU A 399 -13.41 -46.02 -12.51
N GLY A 400 -12.77 -45.00 -11.96
CA GLY A 400 -12.63 -44.92 -10.50
C GLY A 400 -13.87 -44.47 -9.72
N LYS A 401 -15.08 -44.38 -10.31
CA LYS A 401 -16.33 -44.32 -9.53
C LYS A 401 -17.01 -45.70 -9.43
N VAL A 402 -16.41 -46.77 -9.98
CA VAL A 402 -16.88 -48.16 -9.82
C VAL A 402 -17.04 -48.52 -8.33
N GLN A 403 -16.05 -48.18 -7.51
CA GLN A 403 -16.11 -48.40 -6.06
C GLN A 403 -17.36 -47.75 -5.44
N PHE A 404 -17.60 -46.46 -5.71
CA PHE A 404 -18.75 -45.73 -5.18
C PHE A 404 -20.09 -46.30 -5.65
N VAL A 405 -20.16 -46.84 -6.88
CA VAL A 405 -21.38 -47.53 -7.33
C VAL A 405 -21.63 -48.78 -6.50
N MET A 406 -20.60 -49.62 -6.30
CA MET A 406 -20.71 -50.82 -5.49
C MET A 406 -21.09 -50.48 -4.04
N ASP A 407 -20.41 -49.49 -3.45
CA ASP A 407 -20.64 -49.04 -2.08
C ASP A 407 -22.06 -48.47 -1.90
N ALA A 408 -22.63 -47.79 -2.90
CA ALA A 408 -24.02 -47.33 -2.86
C ALA A 408 -25.03 -48.50 -2.86
N VAL A 409 -24.76 -49.57 -3.63
CA VAL A 409 -25.59 -50.78 -3.63
C VAL A 409 -25.48 -51.51 -2.29
N TYR A 410 -24.26 -51.67 -1.76
CA TYR A 410 -24.04 -52.28 -0.44
C TYR A 410 -24.69 -51.47 0.67
N ALA A 411 -24.70 -50.14 0.61
CA ALA A 411 -25.38 -49.31 1.61
C ALA A 411 -26.87 -49.61 1.68
N VAL A 412 -27.54 -49.73 0.52
CA VAL A 412 -28.96 -50.10 0.48
C VAL A 412 -29.18 -51.55 0.92
N ALA A 413 -28.28 -52.48 0.57
CA ALA A 413 -28.38 -53.88 1.00
C ALA A 413 -28.21 -54.04 2.52
N HIS A 414 -27.22 -53.36 3.13
CA HIS A 414 -27.04 -53.33 4.59
C HIS A 414 -28.24 -52.70 5.29
N ALA A 415 -28.81 -51.64 4.72
CA ALA A 415 -30.03 -51.02 5.26
C ALA A 415 -31.22 -51.98 5.22
N LEU A 416 -31.45 -52.66 4.10
CA LEU A 416 -32.49 -53.69 3.96
C LEU A 416 -32.26 -54.85 4.93
N HIS A 417 -31.01 -55.24 5.18
CA HIS A 417 -30.66 -56.29 6.12
C HIS A 417 -30.94 -55.90 7.57
N HIS A 418 -30.59 -54.68 7.97
CA HIS A 418 -30.94 -54.15 9.29
C HIS A 418 -32.46 -54.07 9.46
N MET A 419 -33.17 -53.53 8.46
CA MET A 419 -34.62 -53.46 8.44
C MET A 419 -35.26 -54.87 8.52
N HIS A 420 -34.71 -55.87 7.82
CA HIS A 420 -35.17 -57.25 7.89
C HIS A 420 -34.96 -57.86 9.27
N ARG A 421 -33.79 -57.65 9.90
CA ARG A 421 -33.52 -58.13 11.25
C ARG A 421 -34.47 -57.52 12.29
N GLU A 422 -34.87 -56.27 12.12
CA GLU A 422 -35.79 -55.60 13.04
C GLU A 422 -37.26 -55.97 12.80
N LEU A 423 -37.69 -56.07 11.54
CA LEU A 423 -39.10 -56.28 11.19
C LEU A 423 -39.50 -57.74 11.00
N CYS A 424 -38.56 -58.59 10.60
CA CYS A 424 -38.78 -59.97 10.16
C CYS A 424 -37.89 -60.98 10.92
N ALA A 425 -37.48 -60.67 12.16
CA ALA A 425 -36.62 -61.54 12.97
C ALA A 425 -37.11 -63.00 12.99
N GLY A 426 -36.27 -63.94 12.52
CA GLY A 426 -36.57 -65.37 12.48
C GLY A 426 -37.45 -65.83 11.31
N TYR A 427 -37.84 -64.95 10.38
CA TYR A 427 -38.60 -65.29 9.18
C TYR A 427 -37.66 -65.59 8.00
N PRO A 428 -37.82 -66.73 7.29
CA PRO A 428 -37.04 -66.99 6.08
C PRO A 428 -37.55 -66.13 4.92
N GLY A 429 -36.66 -65.36 4.29
CA GLY A 429 -37.03 -64.45 3.19
C GLY A 429 -37.80 -63.22 3.65
N LEU A 430 -38.49 -62.53 2.74
CA LEU A 430 -39.27 -61.33 3.05
C LEU A 430 -40.55 -61.65 3.83
N CYS A 431 -40.72 -61.04 4.99
CA CYS A 431 -41.98 -61.15 5.74
C CYS A 431 -43.05 -60.18 5.20
N PRO A 432 -44.35 -60.38 5.51
CA PRO A 432 -45.43 -59.52 5.01
C PRO A 432 -45.28 -58.03 5.35
N ARG A 433 -44.60 -57.69 6.46
CA ARG A 433 -44.30 -56.29 6.82
C ARG A 433 -43.34 -55.60 5.84
N MET A 434 -42.46 -56.37 5.21
CA MET A 434 -41.53 -55.87 4.20
C MET A 434 -42.02 -56.09 2.76
N ALA A 435 -43.15 -56.75 2.55
CA ALA A 435 -43.75 -56.88 1.22
C ALA A 435 -44.05 -55.51 0.59
N ASN A 436 -44.31 -54.50 1.42
CA ASN A 436 -44.41 -53.10 1.04
C ASN A 436 -43.46 -52.23 1.87
N VAL A 437 -42.17 -52.27 1.54
CA VAL A 437 -41.15 -51.41 2.19
C VAL A 437 -41.58 -49.94 2.17
N ASP A 438 -41.66 -49.31 3.35
CA ASP A 438 -41.81 -47.86 3.46
C ASP A 438 -40.46 -47.19 3.23
N GLY A 439 -40.38 -46.33 2.21
CA GLY A 439 -39.12 -45.71 1.85
C GLY A 439 -38.62 -44.69 2.88
N LYS A 440 -39.49 -44.15 3.76
CA LYS A 440 -39.04 -43.29 4.87
C LYS A 440 -38.30 -44.09 5.94
N GLU A 441 -38.79 -45.27 6.28
CA GLU A 441 -38.14 -46.20 7.22
C GLU A 441 -36.84 -46.74 6.61
N LEU A 442 -36.87 -47.14 5.34
CA LEU A 442 -35.66 -47.54 4.61
C LEU A 442 -34.59 -46.44 4.59
N LEU A 443 -34.97 -45.18 4.35
CA LEU A 443 -34.04 -44.06 4.36
C LEU A 443 -33.35 -43.88 5.72
N ALA A 444 -34.11 -44.03 6.82
CA ALA A 444 -33.54 -43.95 8.16
C ALA A 444 -32.48 -45.04 8.39
N HIS A 445 -32.74 -46.27 7.92
CA HIS A 445 -31.74 -47.34 7.95
C HIS A 445 -30.55 -47.05 7.04
N ILE A 446 -30.77 -46.50 5.83
CA ILE A 446 -29.68 -46.10 4.90
C ILE A 446 -28.74 -45.10 5.56
N ARG A 447 -29.26 -44.07 6.23
CA ARG A 447 -28.42 -43.05 6.88
C ARG A 447 -27.71 -43.56 8.13
N ALA A 448 -28.18 -44.66 8.73
CA ALA A 448 -27.60 -45.27 9.92
C ALA A 448 -26.57 -46.38 9.64
N VAL A 449 -26.34 -46.76 8.38
CA VAL A 449 -25.39 -47.84 8.06
C VAL A 449 -23.94 -47.39 8.33
N GLY A 450 -23.14 -48.34 8.81
CA GLY A 450 -21.68 -48.22 8.93
C GLY A 450 -21.03 -49.56 8.60
N PHE A 451 -20.31 -49.64 7.48
CA PHE A 451 -19.66 -50.86 7.03
C PHE A 451 -18.37 -50.54 6.27
N ASN A 452 -17.50 -51.53 6.10
CA ASN A 452 -16.34 -51.42 5.22
C ASN A 452 -16.76 -51.72 3.78
N GLY A 453 -16.60 -50.74 2.90
CA GLY A 453 -16.94 -50.85 1.49
C GLY A 453 -16.08 -51.84 0.73
N SER A 454 -16.41 -51.97 -0.56
CA SER A 454 -15.81 -52.93 -1.50
C SER A 454 -14.28 -52.83 -1.65
N ALA A 455 -13.70 -51.66 -1.34
CA ALA A 455 -12.26 -51.42 -1.35
C ALA A 455 -11.64 -51.19 0.04
N GLY A 456 -12.33 -51.59 1.12
CA GLY A 456 -11.85 -51.49 2.50
C GLY A 456 -11.98 -50.10 3.14
N THR A 457 -12.58 -49.13 2.45
CA THR A 457 -12.87 -47.80 3.01
C THR A 457 -14.20 -47.80 3.76
N PRO A 458 -14.28 -47.20 4.97
CA PRO A 458 -15.54 -47.15 5.72
C PRO A 458 -16.55 -46.24 5.03
N VAL A 459 -17.77 -46.74 4.84
CA VAL A 459 -18.92 -46.02 4.28
C VAL A 459 -19.85 -45.61 5.41
N THR A 460 -20.07 -44.31 5.55
CA THR A 460 -20.92 -43.70 6.60
C THR A 460 -21.57 -42.44 6.04
N PHE A 461 -22.70 -42.04 6.62
CA PHE A 461 -23.44 -40.83 6.25
C PHE A 461 -23.52 -39.86 7.43
N ASN A 462 -23.49 -38.56 7.14
CA ASN A 462 -23.83 -37.53 8.12
C ASN A 462 -25.36 -37.29 8.21
N GLU A 463 -25.78 -36.33 9.04
CA GLU A 463 -27.21 -35.97 9.21
C GLU A 463 -27.91 -35.53 7.90
N ASN A 464 -27.14 -35.01 6.94
CA ASN A 464 -27.61 -34.60 5.62
C ASN A 464 -27.64 -35.74 4.59
N GLY A 465 -27.18 -36.94 4.94
CA GLY A 465 -27.07 -38.06 4.01
C GLY A 465 -25.84 -37.97 3.09
N ASP A 466 -24.80 -37.22 3.48
CA ASP A 466 -23.54 -37.09 2.75
C ASP A 466 -22.42 -37.95 3.34
N ALA A 467 -21.54 -38.45 2.48
CA ALA A 467 -20.28 -39.04 2.90
C ALA A 467 -19.26 -37.96 3.35
N PRO A 468 -18.37 -38.28 4.32
CA PRO A 468 -17.33 -37.37 4.77
C PRO A 468 -16.28 -37.07 3.69
N GLY A 469 -15.75 -35.84 3.68
CA GLY A 469 -14.73 -35.41 2.73
C GLY A 469 -13.35 -36.04 2.97
N ARG A 470 -12.88 -36.82 1.99
CA ARG A 470 -11.51 -37.38 1.96
C ARG A 470 -10.97 -37.26 0.54
N TYR A 471 -9.87 -36.55 0.36
CA TYR A 471 -9.30 -36.32 -0.97
C TYR A 471 -7.82 -36.67 -1.01
N ASP A 472 -7.38 -37.21 -2.13
CA ASP A 472 -5.98 -37.30 -2.49
C ASP A 472 -5.66 -36.13 -3.44
N ILE A 473 -4.47 -35.56 -3.27
CA ILE A 473 -4.02 -34.38 -4.01
C ILE A 473 -2.93 -34.82 -4.96
N PHE A 474 -3.09 -34.43 -6.23
CA PHE A 474 -2.19 -34.80 -7.31
C PHE A 474 -1.53 -33.56 -7.89
N GLN A 475 -0.31 -33.73 -8.38
CA GLN A 475 0.35 -32.75 -9.22
C GLN A 475 0.73 -33.41 -10.55
N TYR A 476 0.45 -32.73 -11.66
CA TYR A 476 0.89 -33.18 -12.98
C TYR A 476 2.35 -32.78 -13.20
N GLN A 477 3.24 -33.77 -13.24
CA GLN A 477 4.68 -33.57 -13.33
C GLN A 477 5.22 -34.20 -14.62
N ILE A 478 6.13 -33.49 -15.30
CA ILE A 478 6.85 -34.00 -16.47
C ILE A 478 8.28 -34.30 -16.02
N SER A 479 8.65 -35.57 -16.01
CA SER A 479 10.02 -35.99 -15.66
C SER A 479 11.00 -35.65 -16.79
N ASN A 480 12.30 -35.52 -16.47
CA ASN A 480 13.39 -35.30 -17.44
C ASN A 480 13.44 -36.33 -18.58
N ARG A 481 12.81 -37.51 -18.42
CA ARG A 481 12.65 -38.52 -19.48
C ARG A 481 11.44 -38.29 -20.38
N SER A 482 10.81 -37.12 -20.33
CA SER A 482 9.58 -36.75 -21.06
C SER A 482 8.34 -37.61 -20.74
N THR A 483 8.39 -38.38 -19.65
CA THR A 483 7.23 -39.11 -19.13
C THR A 483 6.41 -38.17 -18.26
N ALA A 484 5.17 -37.91 -18.66
CA ALA A 484 4.24 -37.06 -17.94
C ALA A 484 3.25 -37.93 -17.14
N GLU A 485 3.20 -37.73 -15.82
CA GLU A 485 2.37 -38.53 -14.92
C GLU A 485 1.78 -37.68 -13.79
N TYR A 486 0.67 -38.15 -13.23
CA TYR A 486 0.13 -37.58 -12.00
C TYR A 486 0.81 -38.23 -10.80
N LYS A 487 1.45 -37.40 -9.97
CA LYS A 487 2.05 -37.85 -8.72
C LYS A 487 1.18 -37.42 -7.55
N VAL A 488 0.94 -38.33 -6.61
CA VAL A 488 0.30 -37.98 -5.32
C VAL A 488 1.27 -37.12 -4.52
N ILE A 489 0.82 -35.94 -4.11
CA ILE A 489 1.60 -34.96 -3.36
C ILE A 489 1.01 -34.66 -1.98
N GLY A 490 -0.04 -35.36 -1.58
CA GLY A 490 -0.68 -35.12 -0.29
C GLY A 490 -2.09 -35.69 -0.20
N HIS A 491 -2.69 -35.48 0.96
CA HIS A 491 -4.06 -35.86 1.24
C HIS A 491 -4.77 -34.81 2.10
N TRP A 492 -6.09 -34.79 2.01
CA TRP A 492 -6.94 -33.90 2.79
C TRP A 492 -8.01 -34.72 3.54
N THR A 493 -8.03 -34.56 4.86
CA THR A 493 -9.02 -35.17 5.77
C THR A 493 -9.37 -34.15 6.85
N ASN A 494 -10.22 -33.17 6.53
CA ASN A 494 -10.47 -31.94 7.30
C ASN A 494 -9.24 -31.03 7.53
N GLN A 495 -8.03 -31.57 7.43
CA GLN A 495 -6.76 -30.87 7.44
C GLN A 495 -5.96 -31.28 6.21
N LEU A 496 -5.18 -30.33 5.70
CA LEU A 496 -4.33 -30.48 4.54
C LEU A 496 -2.93 -30.97 4.95
N HIS A 497 -2.48 -32.07 4.32
CA HIS A 497 -1.11 -32.53 4.39
C HIS A 497 -0.52 -32.56 2.98
N LEU A 498 0.54 -31.78 2.75
CA LEU A 498 1.24 -31.67 1.47
C LEU A 498 2.71 -32.07 1.62
N ASP A 499 3.20 -32.85 0.67
CA ASP A 499 4.60 -33.19 0.45
C ASP A 499 5.28 -32.15 -0.47
N THR A 500 6.55 -32.39 -0.81
CA THR A 500 7.34 -31.49 -1.68
C THR A 500 6.76 -31.35 -3.10
N LEU A 501 6.38 -30.12 -3.45
CA LEU A 501 5.91 -29.71 -4.78
C LEU A 501 7.09 -29.53 -5.76
N GLN A 502 6.87 -29.86 -7.04
CA GLN A 502 7.82 -29.58 -8.12
C GLN A 502 7.21 -28.63 -9.14
N TRP A 503 7.97 -27.60 -9.53
CA TRP A 503 7.54 -26.59 -10.51
C TRP A 503 8.49 -26.53 -11.70
N ILE A 504 8.00 -26.01 -12.83
CA ILE A 504 8.68 -25.94 -14.12
C ILE A 504 10.06 -25.24 -14.03
N THR A 505 10.21 -24.27 -13.12
CA THR A 505 11.36 -23.37 -13.08
C THR A 505 12.65 -23.96 -12.50
N GLY A 506 12.68 -25.20 -11.98
CA GLY A 506 13.87 -25.75 -11.32
C GLY A 506 14.26 -25.04 -10.01
N ASP A 507 13.78 -23.82 -9.81
CA ASP A 507 13.78 -23.10 -8.54
C ASP A 507 12.74 -23.73 -7.59
N PRO A 508 13.12 -24.02 -6.34
CA PRO A 508 12.20 -24.53 -5.31
C PRO A 508 11.22 -23.45 -4.82
N SER A 509 11.32 -22.20 -5.29
CA SER A 509 10.41 -21.12 -4.89
C SER A 509 9.05 -21.26 -5.56
N LEU A 510 7.98 -21.30 -4.74
CA LEU A 510 6.59 -21.29 -5.18
C LEU A 510 6.30 -20.07 -6.07
N PRO A 511 5.70 -20.25 -7.27
CA PRO A 511 5.31 -19.14 -8.11
C PRO A 511 4.23 -18.30 -7.42
N ALA A 512 4.41 -16.99 -7.32
CA ALA A 512 3.48 -16.12 -6.61
C ALA A 512 2.22 -15.79 -7.44
N SER A 513 1.05 -15.87 -6.80
CA SER A 513 -0.23 -15.34 -7.31
C SER A 513 -0.78 -14.35 -6.29
N VAL A 514 -0.29 -13.10 -6.36
CA VAL A 514 -0.61 -12.04 -5.41
C VAL A 514 -0.98 -10.74 -6.15
N CYS A 515 -1.95 -10.00 -5.62
CA CYS A 515 -2.41 -8.77 -6.27
C CYS A 515 -1.36 -7.65 -6.18
N SER A 516 -0.82 -7.44 -4.99
CA SER A 516 0.11 -6.36 -4.69
C SER A 516 1.29 -6.90 -3.89
N LEU A 517 2.50 -6.51 -4.28
CA LEU A 517 3.69 -6.87 -3.53
C LEU A 517 3.75 -6.12 -2.18
N PRO A 518 4.50 -6.64 -1.21
CA PRO A 518 4.77 -5.90 0.02
C PRO A 518 5.38 -4.53 -0.28
N CYS A 519 4.89 -3.48 0.40
CA CYS A 519 5.40 -2.13 0.23
C CYS A 519 6.81 -1.98 0.81
N ARG A 520 7.57 -1.01 0.29
CA ARG A 520 8.92 -0.74 0.78
C ARG A 520 8.87 0.01 2.11
N THR A 521 9.97 0.00 2.86
CA THR A 521 10.10 0.78 4.08
C THR A 521 9.92 2.28 3.81
N GLY A 522 9.09 2.95 4.62
CA GLY A 522 8.72 4.36 4.44
C GLY A 522 7.51 4.58 3.53
N GLU A 523 6.86 3.51 3.08
CA GLU A 523 5.60 3.52 2.34
C GLU A 523 4.50 2.85 3.17
N ARG A 524 3.27 3.35 3.03
CA ARG A 524 2.07 2.75 3.61
C ARG A 524 1.23 2.06 2.54
N LYS A 525 0.51 1.01 2.95
CA LYS A 525 -0.50 0.30 2.17
C LYS A 525 -1.78 1.13 2.13
N LYS A 526 -2.23 1.48 0.93
CA LYS A 526 -3.57 2.04 0.68
C LYS A 526 -4.41 1.01 -0.06
N VAL A 527 -5.33 0.40 0.65
CA VAL A 527 -6.20 -0.65 0.13
C VAL A 527 -7.09 -0.11 -0.99
N VAL A 528 -7.21 -0.87 -2.08
CA VAL A 528 -8.08 -0.56 -3.21
C VAL A 528 -9.53 -0.81 -2.80
N LYS A 529 -10.41 0.16 -3.05
CA LYS A 529 -11.83 0.04 -2.69
C LYS A 529 -12.46 -1.16 -3.42
N GLY A 530 -13.05 -2.08 -2.65
CA GLY A 530 -13.75 -3.26 -3.17
C GLY A 530 -12.91 -4.54 -3.28
N VAL A 531 -11.58 -4.47 -3.18
CA VAL A 531 -10.70 -5.65 -3.21
C VAL A 531 -9.66 -5.59 -2.08
N PRO A 532 -9.90 -6.24 -0.93
CA PRO A 532 -9.09 -6.05 0.27
C PRO A 532 -7.63 -6.53 0.15
N CYS A 533 -7.34 -7.51 -0.72
CA CYS A 533 -5.99 -8.04 -0.93
C CYS A 533 -5.13 -7.18 -1.87
N CYS A 534 -5.69 -6.13 -2.47
CA CYS A 534 -5.00 -5.24 -3.38
C CYS A 534 -4.72 -3.91 -2.67
N TRP A 535 -3.48 -3.44 -2.72
CA TRP A 535 -3.10 -2.15 -2.15
C TRP A 535 -2.10 -1.42 -3.04
N HIS A 536 -2.15 -0.09 -3.01
CA HIS A 536 -1.11 0.75 -3.57
C HIS A 536 -0.16 1.18 -2.45
N CYS A 537 1.13 1.17 -2.76
CA CYS A 537 2.15 1.67 -1.85
C CYS A 537 2.28 3.18 -2.05
N GLU A 538 1.93 3.95 -1.01
CA GLU A 538 2.08 5.40 -0.99
C GLU A 538 3.20 5.77 -0.03
N ARG A 539 4.17 6.56 -0.50
CA ARG A 539 5.26 7.04 0.33
C ARG A 539 4.75 8.06 1.35
N CYS A 540 5.16 7.96 2.61
CA CYS A 540 4.87 9.00 3.59
C CYS A 540 5.63 10.29 3.19
N GLU A 541 4.93 11.40 2.91
CA GLU A 541 5.53 12.65 2.44
C GLU A 541 5.70 13.71 3.54
N GLY A 542 6.60 14.67 3.28
CA GLY A 542 6.90 15.76 4.21
C GLY A 542 7.48 15.25 5.53
N TYR A 543 6.97 15.77 6.65
CA TYR A 543 7.38 15.42 8.01
C TYR A 543 6.68 14.16 8.56
N HIS A 544 6.04 13.37 7.70
CA HIS A 544 5.41 12.12 8.12
C HIS A 544 6.39 10.95 8.03
N PHE A 545 6.26 10.03 8.99
CA PHE A 545 6.95 8.75 9.03
C PHE A 545 5.93 7.60 9.06
N GLN A 546 6.37 6.40 8.70
CA GLN A 546 5.57 5.19 8.72
C GLN A 546 5.42 4.69 10.15
N ALA A 547 4.27 4.92 10.77
CA ALA A 547 3.97 4.42 12.11
C ALA A 547 3.44 2.97 12.08
N SER A 548 2.66 2.64 11.05
CA SER A 548 2.18 1.27 10.79
C SER A 548 2.22 0.96 9.30
N GLU A 549 1.92 -0.28 8.93
CA GLU A 549 1.79 -0.64 7.52
C GLU A 549 0.69 0.14 6.78
N PHE A 550 -0.28 0.73 7.48
CA PHE A 550 -1.43 1.41 6.87
C PHE A 550 -1.48 2.93 7.15
N THR A 551 -0.72 3.42 8.14
CA THR A 551 -0.77 4.81 8.60
C THR A 551 0.58 5.50 8.59
N CYS A 552 0.59 6.74 8.11
CA CYS A 552 1.70 7.67 8.26
C CYS A 552 1.32 8.69 9.35
N GLU A 553 2.24 8.97 10.26
CA GLU A 553 2.05 9.94 11.35
C GLU A 553 3.05 11.09 11.25
N LEU A 554 2.67 12.25 11.77
CA LEU A 554 3.50 13.45 11.73
C LEU A 554 4.57 13.42 12.83
N CYS A 555 5.83 13.68 12.48
CA CYS A 555 6.89 13.85 13.47
C CYS A 555 6.63 15.07 14.38
N PRO A 556 7.07 15.02 15.65
CA PRO A 556 7.06 16.17 16.56
C PRO A 556 7.76 17.40 15.95
N TYR A 557 7.37 18.60 16.38
CA TYR A 557 7.83 19.86 15.78
C TYR A 557 9.37 20.01 15.75
N GLU A 558 10.07 19.56 16.79
CA GLU A 558 11.54 19.63 16.91
C GLU A 558 12.29 18.54 16.13
N LYS A 559 11.55 17.62 15.50
CA LYS A 559 12.08 16.44 14.82
C LYS A 559 11.67 16.42 13.35
N ARG A 560 12.47 15.69 12.57
CA ARG A 560 12.26 15.38 11.16
C ARG A 560 12.34 13.88 10.93
N PRO A 561 11.72 13.32 9.88
CA PRO A 561 11.84 11.90 9.59
C PRO A 561 13.30 11.48 9.31
N ASP A 562 13.61 10.23 9.61
CA ASP A 562 14.85 9.56 9.24
C ASP A 562 14.91 9.29 7.71
N ARG A 563 16.06 8.83 7.21
CA ARG A 563 16.23 8.53 5.77
C ARG A 563 15.25 7.47 5.27
N ASN A 564 14.95 6.47 6.10
CA ASN A 564 14.04 5.37 5.77
C ASN A 564 12.57 5.70 6.10
N ARG A 565 12.30 6.87 6.68
CA ARG A 565 10.96 7.32 7.12
C ARG A 565 10.26 6.31 8.04
N THR A 566 11.03 5.60 8.85
CA THR A 566 10.54 4.66 9.88
C THR A 566 10.46 5.29 11.27
N GLY A 567 11.08 6.46 11.46
CA GLY A 567 11.06 7.16 12.74
C GLY A 567 11.45 8.63 12.60
N CYS A 568 11.57 9.31 13.74
CA CYS A 568 11.88 10.74 13.79
C CYS A 568 13.23 10.99 14.48
N GLN A 569 14.07 11.81 13.85
CA GLN A 569 15.36 12.29 14.34
C GLN A 569 15.33 13.79 14.62
N ALA A 570 16.18 14.30 15.51
CA ALA A 570 16.25 15.73 15.81
C ALA A 570 16.66 16.56 14.59
N ILE A 571 16.07 17.76 14.44
CA ILE A 571 16.48 18.72 13.42
C ILE A 571 17.87 19.26 13.79
N PRO A 572 18.86 19.23 12.88
CA PRO A 572 20.20 19.71 13.20
C PRO A 572 20.21 21.23 13.40
N ILE A 573 20.96 21.67 14.40
CA ILE A 573 21.05 23.07 14.83
C ILE A 573 22.23 23.74 14.10
N ILE A 574 21.99 24.91 13.50
CA ILE A 574 23.02 25.77 12.93
C ILE A 574 23.41 26.89 13.91
N LYS A 575 24.70 27.22 13.89
CA LYS A 575 25.31 28.28 14.71
C LYS A 575 26.25 29.11 13.85
N LEU A 576 26.50 30.37 14.24
CA LEU A 576 27.51 31.19 13.57
C LEU A 576 28.89 30.62 13.86
N GLU A 577 29.59 30.20 12.80
CA GLU A 577 30.93 29.66 12.90
C GLU A 577 31.98 30.72 12.60
N TRP A 578 33.12 30.66 13.29
CA TRP A 578 34.22 31.63 13.17
C TRP A 578 34.85 31.67 11.77
N HIS A 579 34.75 30.57 11.02
CA HIS A 579 35.24 30.44 9.65
C HIS A 579 34.32 31.09 8.59
N SER A 580 33.12 31.55 8.98
CA SER A 580 32.21 32.20 8.05
C SER A 580 32.80 33.53 7.55
N PRO A 581 32.73 33.86 6.25
CA PRO A 581 33.17 35.15 5.72
C PRO A 581 32.55 36.35 6.45
N TRP A 582 31.30 36.20 6.90
CA TRP A 582 30.56 37.21 7.66
C TRP A 582 31.15 37.50 9.06
N ALA A 583 31.85 36.53 9.65
CA ALA A 583 32.52 36.67 10.95
C ALA A 583 33.98 37.13 10.81
N LEU A 584 34.67 36.70 9.74
CA LEU A 584 36.09 36.97 9.54
C LEU A 584 36.41 38.47 9.40
N PHE A 585 35.60 39.19 8.63
CA PHE A 585 35.85 40.61 8.34
C PHE A 585 35.70 41.53 9.59
N PRO A 586 34.61 41.44 10.39
CA PRO A 586 34.50 42.21 11.64
C PRO A 586 35.60 41.89 12.66
N VAL A 587 36.00 40.62 12.78
CA VAL A 587 37.06 40.19 13.70
C VAL A 587 38.40 40.81 13.29
N PHE A 588 38.74 40.81 12.01
CA PHE A 588 39.97 41.40 11.51
C PHE A 588 40.09 42.89 11.85
N ILE A 589 39.02 43.67 11.60
CA ILE A 589 38.97 45.10 11.95
C ILE A 589 39.12 45.30 13.46
N SER A 590 38.46 44.46 14.26
CA SER A 590 38.48 44.58 15.73
C SER A 590 39.85 44.26 16.31
N VAL A 591 40.55 43.24 15.81
CA VAL A 591 41.91 42.90 16.23
C VAL A 591 42.88 44.04 15.91
N LEU A 592 42.83 44.59 14.69
CA LEU A 592 43.65 45.73 14.29
C LEU A 592 43.35 46.97 15.16
N GLY A 593 42.08 47.22 15.44
CA GLY A 593 41.62 48.29 16.33
C GLY A 593 42.10 48.15 17.78
N ILE A 594 42.08 46.94 18.34
CA ILE A 594 42.59 46.64 19.69
C ILE A 594 44.09 46.89 19.77
N ILE A 595 44.86 46.43 18.79
CA ILE A 595 46.32 46.66 18.73
C ILE A 595 46.61 48.16 18.67
N ALA A 596 45.95 48.89 17.77
CA ALA A 596 46.14 50.33 17.62
C ALA A 596 45.72 51.12 18.87
N THR A 597 44.61 50.74 19.52
CA THR A 597 44.13 51.38 20.74
C THR A 597 45.06 51.12 21.91
N THR A 598 45.56 49.88 22.05
CA THR A 598 46.52 49.52 23.10
C THR A 598 47.83 50.28 22.92
N PHE A 599 48.30 50.42 21.68
CA PHE A 599 49.47 51.24 21.34
C PHE A 599 49.26 52.72 21.72
N ALA A 600 48.08 53.28 21.43
CA ALA A 600 47.75 54.65 21.82
C ALA A 600 47.69 54.82 23.35
N ILE A 601 47.07 53.89 24.08
CA ILE A 601 47.02 53.89 25.55
C ILE A 601 48.44 53.82 26.13
N ALA A 602 49.26 52.86 25.68
CA ALA A 602 50.64 52.70 26.14
C ALA A 602 51.48 53.97 25.91
N THR A 603 51.32 54.61 24.74
CA THR A 603 51.99 55.88 24.42
C THR A 603 51.55 57.01 25.35
N PHE A 604 50.24 57.15 25.59
CA PHE A 604 49.69 58.18 26.47
C PHE A 604 50.10 57.98 27.94
N VAL A 605 50.17 56.73 28.41
CA VAL A 605 50.64 56.39 29.76
C VAL A 605 52.15 56.64 29.90
N ARG A 606 52.95 56.25 28.89
CA ARG A 606 54.42 56.41 28.93
C ARG A 606 54.87 57.87 28.86
N TYR A 607 54.11 58.72 28.16
CA TYR A 607 54.38 60.14 27.95
C TYR A 607 53.36 61.04 28.67
N ASN A 608 52.84 60.60 29.81
CA ASN A 608 51.74 61.25 30.54
C ASN A 608 52.04 62.68 31.03
N ASP A 609 53.32 63.05 31.15
CA ASP A 609 53.75 64.38 31.59
C ASP A 609 54.00 65.36 30.44
N THR A 610 53.89 64.91 29.20
CA THR A 610 54.08 65.78 28.03
C THR A 610 52.99 66.85 27.92
N PRO A 611 53.33 68.06 27.44
CA PRO A 611 52.37 69.17 27.34
C PRO A 611 51.18 68.85 26.41
N ILE A 612 51.39 68.03 25.37
CA ILE A 612 50.33 67.60 24.44
C ILE A 612 49.27 66.75 25.16
N VAL A 613 49.69 65.76 25.96
CA VAL A 613 48.79 64.86 26.70
C VAL A 613 48.08 65.62 27.83
N ARG A 614 48.79 66.51 28.53
CA ARG A 614 48.19 67.39 29.57
C ARG A 614 47.17 68.38 28.99
N ALA A 615 47.43 68.97 27.82
CA ALA A 615 46.51 69.91 27.17
C ALA A 615 45.20 69.24 26.72
N SER A 616 45.28 68.02 26.18
CA SER A 616 44.14 67.20 25.74
C SER A 616 43.22 66.76 26.89
N GLY A 617 43.67 66.87 28.16
CA GLY A 617 42.95 66.41 29.34
C GLY A 617 43.17 64.91 29.59
N ARG A 618 44.19 64.59 30.39
CA ARG A 618 44.68 63.22 30.65
C ARG A 618 43.56 62.24 31.01
N GLU A 619 42.80 62.57 32.05
CA GLU A 619 41.74 61.70 32.59
C GLU A 619 40.63 61.43 31.57
N MET A 620 40.20 62.46 30.85
CA MET A 620 39.15 62.35 29.84
C MET A 620 39.61 61.55 28.62
N SER A 621 40.89 61.63 28.28
CA SER A 621 41.48 60.85 27.20
C SER A 621 41.59 59.36 27.56
N TYR A 622 41.87 59.01 28.81
CA TYR A 622 41.83 57.62 29.27
C TYR A 622 40.41 57.04 29.23
N VAL A 623 39.40 57.77 29.70
CA VAL A 623 38.00 57.32 29.64
C VAL A 623 37.54 57.08 28.19
N LEU A 624 37.91 57.98 27.28
CA LEU A 624 37.59 57.85 25.85
C LEU A 624 38.31 56.65 25.20
N LEU A 625 39.61 56.45 25.47
CA LEU A 625 40.36 55.30 24.93
C LEU A 625 39.86 53.96 25.50
N THR A 626 39.43 53.93 26.76
CA THR A 626 38.75 52.76 27.35
C THR A 626 37.41 52.48 26.66
N GLY A 627 36.62 53.51 26.33
CA GLY A 627 35.40 53.35 25.54
C GLY A 627 35.66 52.78 24.15
N ILE A 628 36.67 53.30 23.44
CA ILE A 628 37.10 52.81 22.12
C ILE A 628 37.55 51.34 22.20
N PHE A 629 38.33 50.98 23.23
CA PHE A 629 38.75 49.60 23.46
C PHE A 629 37.55 48.66 23.65
N LEU A 630 36.57 49.05 24.49
CA LEU A 630 35.36 48.26 24.72
C LEU A 630 34.51 48.11 23.44
N CYS A 631 34.48 49.12 22.56
CA CYS A 631 33.79 49.04 21.27
C CYS A 631 34.41 48.02 20.29
N TYR A 632 35.71 47.70 20.40
CA TYR A 632 36.31 46.62 19.60
C TYR A 632 36.18 45.25 20.27
N VAL A 633 36.21 45.19 21.61
CA VAL A 633 36.08 43.93 22.37
C VAL A 633 34.69 43.31 22.19
N ILE A 634 33.64 44.09 22.01
CA ILE A 634 32.27 43.57 21.83
C ILE A 634 32.09 42.67 20.60
N THR A 635 32.92 42.82 19.57
CA THR A 635 32.83 42.00 18.36
C THR A 635 32.96 40.50 18.65
N PHE A 636 33.75 40.11 19.67
CA PHE A 636 33.95 38.71 20.02
C PHE A 636 32.71 38.07 20.70
N PRO A 637 32.09 38.66 21.75
CA PRO A 637 30.83 38.17 22.27
C PRO A 637 29.71 38.11 21.24
N MET A 638 29.67 39.03 20.26
CA MET A 638 28.63 39.04 19.22
C MET A 638 28.76 37.88 18.22
N ILE A 639 29.97 37.40 17.95
CA ILE A 639 30.22 36.29 17.02
C ILE A 639 30.27 34.94 17.73
N ALA A 640 30.69 34.91 19.00
CA ALA A 640 30.79 33.69 19.79
C ALA A 640 29.46 32.92 19.85
N ALA A 641 29.55 31.60 20.00
CA ALA A 641 28.38 30.74 20.10
C ALA A 641 27.46 31.23 21.24
N PRO A 642 26.15 31.39 21.00
CA PRO A 642 25.22 31.88 22.00
C PRO A 642 25.15 30.90 23.16
N ASP A 643 25.46 31.41 24.33
CA ASP A 643 25.40 30.75 25.62
C ASP A 643 24.90 31.79 26.63
N VAL A 644 24.38 31.36 27.78
CA VAL A 644 23.84 32.27 28.81
C VAL A 644 24.86 33.36 29.19
N VAL A 645 26.13 32.98 29.31
CA VAL A 645 27.24 33.91 29.61
C VAL A 645 27.49 34.87 28.43
N VAL A 646 27.51 34.36 27.21
CA VAL A 646 27.74 35.16 26.00
C VAL A 646 26.58 36.14 25.77
N CYS A 647 25.33 35.71 25.91
CA CYS A 647 24.14 36.55 25.80
C CYS A 647 24.14 37.67 26.85
N SER A 648 24.61 37.36 28.07
CA SER A 648 24.80 38.37 29.12
C SER A 648 25.82 39.43 28.71
N PHE A 649 27.00 39.02 28.23
CA PHE A 649 28.02 39.95 27.76
C PHE A 649 27.57 40.79 26.56
N ARG A 650 26.81 40.21 25.62
CA ARG A 650 26.22 40.95 24.50
C ARG A 650 25.33 42.10 24.99
N ARG A 651 24.46 41.85 25.97
CA ARG A 651 23.57 42.88 26.53
C ARG A 651 24.32 43.99 27.28
N ILE A 652 25.36 43.63 28.05
CA ILE A 652 26.15 44.59 28.82
C ILE A 652 26.96 45.50 27.90
N PHE A 653 27.77 44.93 27.02
CA PHE A 653 28.77 45.71 26.29
C PHE A 653 28.22 46.52 25.12
N LEU A 654 27.04 46.16 24.58
CA LEU A 654 26.44 46.78 23.40
C LEU A 654 26.23 48.29 23.51
N GLY A 655 25.63 48.75 24.61
CA GLY A 655 25.45 50.18 24.85
C GLY A 655 26.63 50.83 25.56
N LEU A 656 27.38 50.08 26.37
CA LEU A 656 28.37 50.66 27.28
C LEU A 656 29.60 51.22 26.58
N GLY A 657 30.19 50.53 25.59
CA GLY A 657 31.40 51.04 24.90
C GLY A 657 31.17 52.40 24.23
N MET A 658 30.03 52.53 23.54
CA MET A 658 29.62 53.78 22.88
C MET A 658 29.28 54.86 23.88
N CYS A 659 28.61 54.51 24.99
CA CYS A 659 28.31 55.44 26.06
C CYS A 659 29.58 56.03 26.69
N PHE A 660 30.59 55.21 27.01
CA PHE A 660 31.88 55.68 27.53
C PHE A 660 32.56 56.66 26.56
N SER A 661 32.54 56.33 25.26
CA SER A 661 33.16 57.14 24.21
C SER A 661 32.45 58.50 24.05
N TYR A 662 31.12 58.50 23.90
CA TYR A 662 30.37 59.73 23.67
C TYR A 662 30.18 60.56 24.94
N ALA A 663 30.07 59.97 26.14
CA ALA A 663 30.03 60.74 27.38
C ALA A 663 31.35 61.52 27.61
N ALA A 664 32.49 60.89 27.27
CA ALA A 664 33.79 61.55 27.36
C ALA A 664 33.95 62.66 26.31
N LEU A 665 33.53 62.41 25.06
CA LEU A 665 33.53 63.41 23.99
C LEU A 665 32.58 64.58 24.29
N LEU A 666 31.39 64.30 24.83
CA LEU A 666 30.43 65.33 25.23
C LEU A 666 31.02 66.24 26.29
N THR A 667 31.59 65.66 27.35
CA THR A 667 32.19 66.43 28.45
C THR A 667 33.37 67.26 27.95
N LYS A 668 34.18 66.71 27.04
CA LYS A 668 35.31 67.42 26.43
C LYS A 668 34.85 68.59 25.55
N THR A 669 33.79 68.40 24.77
CA THR A 669 33.25 69.42 23.86
C THR A 669 32.48 70.50 24.63
N ASN A 670 31.70 70.10 25.64
CA ASN A 670 31.00 71.00 26.56
C ASN A 670 32.00 71.87 27.34
N ARG A 671 33.13 71.31 27.79
CA ARG A 671 34.22 72.10 28.39
C ARG A 671 34.70 73.21 27.43
N ILE A 672 34.97 72.87 26.16
CA ILE A 672 35.40 73.85 25.16
C ILE A 672 34.33 74.93 24.96
N HIS A 673 33.07 74.54 24.80
CA HIS A 673 31.95 75.48 24.63
C HIS A 673 31.82 76.45 25.81
N ARG A 674 31.88 75.95 27.06
CA ARG A 674 31.75 76.77 28.27
C ARG A 674 32.89 77.77 28.45
N ILE A 675 34.12 77.37 28.08
CA ILE A 675 35.30 78.26 28.11
C ILE A 675 35.10 79.43 27.13
N PHE A 676 34.63 79.17 25.91
CA PHE A 676 34.46 80.20 24.88
C PHE A 676 33.22 81.07 25.11
N GLU A 677 32.11 80.52 25.58
CA GLU A 677 30.87 81.27 25.78
C GLU A 677 30.94 82.22 26.98
N GLN A 678 31.54 81.77 28.09
CA GLN A 678 31.79 82.66 29.23
C GLN A 678 32.93 83.64 28.97
N GLY A 679 33.92 83.26 28.15
CA GLY A 679 34.97 84.18 27.70
C GLY A 679 34.45 85.37 26.86
N LYS A 680 33.24 85.29 26.29
CA LYS A 680 32.57 86.42 25.61
C LYS A 680 31.90 87.40 26.57
N THR A 681 31.57 86.98 27.80
CA THR A 681 30.70 87.72 28.73
C THR A 681 31.38 88.12 30.04
N ALA A 682 32.38 87.38 30.52
CA ALA A 682 33.09 87.66 31.77
C ALA A 682 34.57 87.19 31.76
N VAL A 683 35.42 87.83 32.57
CA VAL A 683 36.86 87.51 32.71
C VAL A 683 37.12 86.44 33.80
N THR A 684 36.09 85.97 34.50
CA THR A 684 36.19 84.94 35.54
C THR A 684 36.17 83.54 34.96
N ALA A 685 36.92 82.63 35.57
CA ALA A 685 36.95 81.23 35.14
C ALA A 685 35.60 80.53 35.36
N PRO A 686 35.05 79.81 34.37
CA PRO A 686 33.85 78.98 34.55
C PRO A 686 33.91 78.03 35.75
N ARG A 687 32.76 77.82 36.43
CA ARG A 687 32.59 76.72 37.40
C ARG A 687 32.81 75.35 36.71
N PHE A 688 33.16 74.27 37.40
CA PHE A 688 33.31 72.92 36.80
C PHE A 688 34.37 72.73 35.68
N ILE A 689 35.52 73.43 35.75
CA ILE A 689 36.67 73.18 34.85
C ILE A 689 37.63 72.11 35.41
N SER A 690 37.55 71.83 36.72
CA SER A 690 38.47 70.89 37.39
C SER A 690 38.35 69.49 36.78
N PRO A 691 39.48 68.75 36.60
CA PRO A 691 39.46 67.36 36.13
C PRO A 691 38.53 66.45 36.95
N ALA A 692 38.46 66.65 38.27
CA ALA A 692 37.56 65.91 39.15
C ALA A 692 36.08 66.15 38.82
N SER A 693 35.69 67.40 38.52
CA SER A 693 34.31 67.72 38.12
C SER A 693 33.95 67.19 36.72
N GLN A 694 34.92 67.09 35.81
CA GLN A 694 34.71 66.52 34.47
C GLN A 694 34.52 65.00 34.53
N LEU A 695 35.32 64.32 35.35
CA LEU A 695 35.12 62.90 35.62
C LEU A 695 33.77 62.63 36.27
N ALA A 696 33.36 63.42 37.26
CA ALA A 696 32.04 63.28 37.91
C ALA A 696 30.88 63.42 36.91
N ILE A 697 30.91 64.42 36.02
CA ILE A 697 29.90 64.59 34.96
C ILE A 697 29.88 63.38 34.02
N THR A 698 31.05 62.91 33.61
CA THR A 698 31.19 61.77 32.68
C THR A 698 30.67 60.48 33.30
N PHE A 699 31.05 60.18 34.54
CA PHE A 699 30.55 59.01 35.26
C PHE A 699 29.06 59.11 35.56
N SER A 700 28.51 60.31 35.81
CA SER A 700 27.07 60.50 35.95
C SER A 700 26.31 60.16 34.66
N LEU A 701 26.82 60.55 33.49
CA LEU A 701 26.21 60.18 32.19
C LEU A 701 26.32 58.67 31.93
N ILE A 702 27.46 58.06 32.25
CA ILE A 702 27.66 56.60 32.11
C ILE A 702 26.73 55.82 33.07
N SER A 703 26.50 56.32 34.28
CA SER A 703 25.65 55.69 35.29
C SER A 703 24.20 55.53 34.82
N VAL A 704 23.70 56.44 33.97
CA VAL A 704 22.36 56.33 33.37
C VAL A 704 22.27 55.08 32.48
N GLN A 705 23.28 54.81 31.65
CA GLN A 705 23.31 53.60 30.83
C GLN A 705 23.45 52.33 31.67
N LEU A 706 24.28 52.36 32.72
CA LEU A 706 24.47 51.21 33.61
C LEU A 706 23.17 50.87 34.37
N LEU A 707 22.43 51.87 34.83
CA LEU A 707 21.12 51.67 35.47
C LEU A 707 20.12 51.07 34.48
N GLY A 708 20.09 51.55 33.23
CA GLY A 708 19.25 51.01 32.18
C GLY A 708 19.55 49.53 31.88
N VAL A 709 20.83 49.16 31.80
CA VAL A 709 21.25 47.76 31.63
C VAL A 709 20.83 46.92 32.84
N PHE A 710 21.04 47.40 34.07
CA PHE A 710 20.65 46.68 35.29
C PHE A 710 19.15 46.40 35.36
N VAL A 711 18.31 47.40 35.08
CA VAL A 711 16.84 47.24 35.03
C VAL A 711 16.45 46.22 33.96
N TRP A 712 17.13 46.23 32.81
CA TRP A 712 16.85 45.28 31.73
C TRP A 712 17.21 43.83 32.12
N PHE A 713 18.30 43.59 32.84
CA PHE A 713 18.64 42.26 33.36
C PHE A 713 17.62 41.70 34.35
N VAL A 714 17.02 42.57 35.17
CA VAL A 714 15.99 42.17 36.15
C VAL A 714 14.65 41.90 35.47
N ALA A 715 14.28 42.71 34.48
CA ALA A 715 13.01 42.58 33.78
C ALA A 715 12.98 41.36 32.84
N ASP A 716 14.10 41.07 32.19
CA ASP A 716 14.21 40.00 31.20
C ASP A 716 15.56 39.29 31.35
N PRO A 717 15.63 38.10 32.00
CA PRO A 717 16.89 37.40 32.21
C PRO A 717 17.43 36.79 30.90
N PRO A 718 18.74 36.88 30.63
CA PRO A 718 19.33 36.36 29.40
C PRO A 718 19.25 34.84 29.36
N HIS A 719 18.59 34.30 28.34
CA HIS A 719 18.56 32.87 28.05
C HIS A 719 18.74 32.60 26.55
N THR A 720 19.04 31.35 26.22
CA THR A 720 19.21 30.87 24.83
C THR A 720 18.04 29.98 24.45
N PHE A 721 17.55 30.10 23.23
CA PHE A 721 16.52 29.21 22.69
C PHE A 721 16.84 28.83 21.23
N VAL A 722 16.27 27.71 20.79
CA VAL A 722 16.40 27.25 19.40
C VAL A 722 15.12 27.60 18.66
N ASP A 723 15.27 28.41 17.62
CA ASP A 723 14.18 28.78 16.73
C ASP A 723 14.11 27.78 15.57
N TYR A 724 13.07 26.95 15.58
CA TYR A 724 12.80 25.98 14.51
C TYR A 724 11.85 26.53 13.44
N GLY A 725 11.30 27.74 13.60
CA GLY A 725 10.24 28.26 12.73
C GLY A 725 10.76 28.85 11.41
N GLU A 726 11.81 29.66 11.47
CA GLU A 726 12.30 30.43 10.31
C GLU A 726 12.95 29.55 9.22
N GLN A 727 13.49 28.37 9.56
CA GLN A 727 14.21 27.48 8.64
C GLN A 727 13.60 26.08 8.51
N ARG A 728 12.31 25.93 8.86
CA ARG A 728 11.55 24.71 8.57
C ARG A 728 11.05 24.73 7.13
N THR A 729 11.92 24.33 6.21
CA THR A 729 11.56 24.18 4.80
C THR A 729 10.52 23.07 4.60
N GLN A 730 9.79 23.13 3.47
CA GLN A 730 8.86 22.08 3.06
C GLN A 730 9.58 20.72 2.88
N ASP A 731 10.86 20.76 2.48
CA ASP A 731 11.73 19.59 2.49
C ASP A 731 12.34 19.36 3.89
N PRO A 732 12.04 18.24 4.58
CA PRO A 732 12.62 17.90 5.88
C PRO A 732 14.15 17.69 5.84
N GLY A 733 14.74 17.37 4.68
CA GLY A 733 16.19 17.21 4.54
C GLY A 733 16.97 18.50 4.81
N ASN A 734 16.36 19.63 4.44
CA ASN A 734 16.95 20.97 4.53
C ASN A 734 16.50 21.73 5.78
N ALA A 735 15.59 21.16 6.58
CA ALA A 735 15.19 21.75 7.85
C ALA A 735 16.39 21.93 8.78
N ARG A 736 16.53 23.13 9.35
CA ARG A 736 17.55 23.50 10.33
C ARG A 736 16.91 24.30 11.47
N GLY A 737 17.43 24.13 12.68
CA GLY A 737 17.08 24.98 13.82
C GLY A 737 18.17 26.03 14.06
N VAL A 738 17.81 27.26 14.38
CA VAL A 738 18.79 28.34 14.61
C VAL A 738 18.92 28.61 16.10
N LEU A 739 20.12 28.47 16.65
CA LEU A 739 20.37 28.79 18.06
C LEU A 739 20.60 30.30 18.21
N LYS A 740 19.75 30.98 19.00
CA LYS A 740 19.79 32.44 19.22
C LYS A 740 19.71 32.77 20.71
N CYS A 741 20.15 33.97 21.09
CA CYS A 741 19.82 34.55 22.39
C CYS A 741 18.39 35.10 22.34
N ASP A 742 17.62 34.99 23.41
CA ASP A 742 16.32 35.65 23.50
C ASP A 742 16.50 37.15 23.69
N ILE A 743 16.58 37.89 22.58
CA ILE A 743 16.71 39.34 22.55
C ILE A 743 15.87 39.82 21.37
N SER A 744 14.85 40.64 21.64
CA SER A 744 14.06 41.23 20.56
C SER A 744 14.84 42.32 19.82
N ASP A 745 14.57 42.50 18.53
CA ASP A 745 15.14 43.58 17.72
C ASP A 745 14.85 44.97 18.32
N LEU A 746 13.67 45.14 18.93
CA LEU A 746 13.30 46.37 19.62
C LEU A 746 14.20 46.61 20.84
N SER A 747 14.43 45.57 21.64
CA SER A 747 15.30 45.66 22.82
C SER A 747 16.74 45.99 22.44
N LEU A 748 17.24 45.45 21.32
CA LEU A 748 18.55 45.79 20.76
C LEU A 748 18.66 47.30 20.45
N ILE A 749 17.63 47.89 19.82
CA ILE A 749 17.60 49.30 19.45
C ILE A 749 17.44 50.19 20.68
N CYS A 750 16.57 49.82 21.62
CA CYS A 750 16.42 50.54 22.88
C CYS A 750 17.75 50.65 23.63
N SER A 751 18.58 49.60 23.60
CA SER A 751 19.90 49.61 24.23
C SER A 751 20.89 50.62 23.64
N LEU A 752 20.77 50.90 22.34
CA LEU A 752 21.60 51.85 21.60
C LEU A 752 21.02 53.27 21.64
N GLY A 753 19.73 53.42 21.96
CA GLY A 753 19.01 54.70 21.92
C GLY A 753 19.66 55.81 22.74
N TYR A 754 20.09 55.52 23.97
CA TYR A 754 20.78 56.50 24.81
C TYR A 754 22.16 56.88 24.26
N SER A 755 22.90 55.93 23.68
CA SER A 755 24.18 56.20 23.03
C SER A 755 24.02 57.08 21.79
N ILE A 756 22.96 56.86 21.00
CA ILE A 756 22.61 57.71 19.86
C ILE A 756 22.21 59.11 20.34
N LEU A 757 21.43 59.23 21.42
CA LEU A 757 21.09 60.52 22.01
C LEU A 757 22.33 61.31 22.46
N LEU A 758 23.29 60.63 23.10
CA LEU A 758 24.57 61.22 23.49
C LEU A 758 25.35 61.70 22.25
N MET A 759 25.40 60.89 21.18
CA MET A 759 26.06 61.23 19.93
C MET A 759 25.44 62.47 19.25
N VAL A 760 24.11 62.54 19.16
CA VAL A 760 23.39 63.70 18.61
C VAL A 760 23.68 64.95 19.44
N THR A 761 23.60 64.82 20.77
CA THR A 761 23.92 65.92 21.70
C THR A 761 25.37 66.39 21.53
N CYS A 762 26.34 65.46 21.43
CA CYS A 762 27.73 65.77 21.12
C CYS A 762 27.88 66.55 19.81
N THR A 763 27.14 66.16 18.78
CA THR A 763 27.17 66.81 17.46
C THR A 763 26.66 68.24 17.53
N VAL A 764 25.57 68.49 18.25
CA VAL A 764 25.04 69.85 18.49
C VAL A 764 26.09 70.73 19.18
N TYR A 765 26.76 70.20 20.22
CA TYR A 765 27.84 70.95 20.88
C TYR A 765 29.07 71.14 19.98
N ALA A 766 29.42 70.16 19.15
CA ALA A 766 30.52 70.27 18.20
C ALA A 766 30.28 71.41 17.18
N ILE A 767 29.05 71.54 16.67
CA ILE A 767 28.62 72.63 15.78
C ILE A 767 28.77 73.98 16.50
N LYS A 768 28.28 74.08 17.75
CA LYS A 768 28.41 75.31 18.55
C LYS A 768 29.87 75.71 18.80
N THR A 769 30.81 74.75 18.81
CA THR A 769 32.24 75.01 18.99
C THR A 769 33.03 75.25 17.70
N ARG A 770 32.38 75.26 16.52
CA ARG A 770 33.06 75.45 15.22
C ARG A 770 33.74 76.82 15.06
N GLY A 771 33.21 77.86 15.70
CA GLY A 771 33.72 79.24 15.63
C GLY A 771 34.96 79.52 16.50
N VAL A 772 35.56 78.49 17.10
CA VAL A 772 36.75 78.62 17.95
C VAL A 772 38.00 78.91 17.09
N PRO A 773 38.80 79.95 17.38
CA PRO A 773 40.00 80.29 16.61
C PRO A 773 41.05 79.17 16.65
N GLU A 774 41.85 79.07 15.59
CA GLU A 774 42.80 77.98 15.32
C GLU A 774 43.91 77.81 16.38
N THR A 775 44.03 78.71 17.35
CA THR A 775 44.96 78.55 18.47
C THR A 775 44.56 77.41 19.43
N PHE A 776 43.29 76.98 19.44
CA PHE A 776 42.81 75.76 20.10
C PHE A 776 42.55 74.65 19.05
N ASN A 777 43.64 74.05 18.56
CA ASN A 777 43.70 73.03 17.49
C ASN A 777 42.90 71.73 17.69
N GLU A 778 42.07 71.63 18.73
CA GLU A 778 41.37 70.40 19.09
C GLU A 778 39.89 70.36 18.68
N ALA A 779 39.24 71.51 18.42
CA ALA A 779 37.80 71.56 18.11
C ALA A 779 37.46 71.02 16.70
N LYS A 780 38.29 71.28 15.69
CA LYS A 780 38.09 70.81 14.31
C LYS A 780 38.08 69.26 14.20
N PRO A 781 39.09 68.51 14.70
CA PRO A 781 39.08 67.05 14.61
C PRO A 781 37.94 66.40 15.42
N ILE A 782 37.50 67.02 16.53
CA ILE A 782 36.29 66.59 17.27
C ILE A 782 35.04 66.74 16.39
N GLY A 783 34.87 67.88 15.72
CA GLY A 783 33.75 68.10 14.79
C GLY A 783 33.72 67.05 13.66
N PHE A 784 34.85 66.80 13.00
CA PHE A 784 34.93 65.77 11.95
C PHE A 784 34.58 64.37 12.47
N THR A 785 35.10 64.00 13.64
CA THR A 785 34.78 62.72 14.29
C THR A 785 33.27 62.57 14.53
N MET A 786 32.63 63.61 15.07
CA MET A 786 31.18 63.57 15.32
C MET A 786 30.36 63.50 14.03
N TYR A 787 30.71 64.25 12.98
CA TYR A 787 29.99 64.21 11.71
C TYR A 787 30.10 62.85 11.02
N THR A 788 31.31 62.28 10.95
CA THR A 788 31.54 60.98 10.31
C THR A 788 30.85 59.85 11.08
N THR A 789 30.89 59.87 12.42
CA THR A 789 30.18 58.86 13.21
C THR A 789 28.65 58.94 13.08
N CYS A 790 28.07 60.15 12.97
CA CYS A 790 26.64 60.32 12.69
C CYS A 790 26.23 59.71 11.34
N ILE A 791 27.03 59.88 10.28
CA ILE A 791 26.75 59.29 8.96
C ILE A 791 26.74 57.76 9.03
N ILE A 792 27.70 57.15 9.75
CA ILE A 792 27.78 55.69 9.93
C ILE A 792 26.51 55.16 10.60
N TRP A 793 26.02 55.82 11.66
CA TRP A 793 24.82 55.40 12.38
C TRP A 793 23.52 55.67 11.61
N LEU A 794 23.44 56.74 10.80
CA LEU A 794 22.32 56.97 9.90
C LEU A 794 22.23 55.91 8.80
N ALA A 795 23.37 55.39 8.33
CA ALA A 795 23.41 54.29 7.37
C ALA A 795 23.06 52.93 8.00
N PHE A 796 23.44 52.70 9.27
CA PHE A 796 23.17 51.45 9.99
C PHE A 796 21.68 51.12 10.10
N ILE A 797 20.85 52.10 10.51
CA ILE A 797 19.42 51.89 10.80
C ILE A 797 18.65 51.26 9.63
N PRO A 798 18.70 51.80 8.38
CA PRO A 798 17.99 51.21 7.25
C PRO A 798 18.54 49.84 6.84
N ILE A 799 19.84 49.59 6.99
CA ILE A 799 20.45 48.27 6.66
C ILE A 799 20.00 47.20 7.66
N PHE A 800 19.92 47.54 8.95
CA PHE A 800 19.52 46.62 10.01
C PHE A 800 18.07 46.13 9.85
N PHE A 801 17.15 47.04 9.49
CA PHE A 801 15.73 46.69 9.27
C PHE A 801 15.45 46.12 7.87
N GLY A 802 16.15 46.58 6.83
CA GLY A 802 15.96 46.07 5.47
C GLY A 802 16.33 44.60 5.29
N THR A 803 17.18 44.07 6.18
CA THR A 803 17.67 42.68 6.13
C THR A 803 16.82 41.70 6.94
N ALA A 804 15.76 42.19 7.61
CA ALA A 804 14.87 41.40 8.46
C ALA A 804 14.07 40.31 7.72
N GLN A 805 13.92 40.41 6.39
CA GLN A 805 13.19 39.43 5.57
C GLN A 805 14.08 38.37 4.91
N SER A 806 15.40 38.44 5.08
CA SER A 806 16.35 37.53 4.41
C SER A 806 16.52 36.21 5.16
N ALA A 807 16.73 35.11 4.44
CA ALA A 807 17.01 33.79 5.02
C ALA A 807 18.34 33.75 5.83
N GLU A 808 19.20 34.76 5.62
CA GLU A 808 20.48 34.94 6.30
C GLU A 808 20.45 36.08 7.33
N ARG A 809 19.25 36.50 7.77
CA ARG A 809 19.03 37.62 8.71
C ARG A 809 20.03 37.63 9.87
N MET A 810 20.23 36.49 10.53
CA MET A 810 21.15 36.37 11.67
C MET A 810 22.59 36.75 11.32
N TYR A 811 23.10 36.31 10.16
CA TYR A 811 24.46 36.59 9.70
C TYR A 811 24.63 38.07 9.40
N ILE A 812 23.69 38.64 8.64
CA ILE A 812 23.78 40.00 8.13
C ILE A 812 23.60 41.04 9.24
N GLN A 813 22.61 40.86 10.13
CA GLN A 813 22.36 41.80 11.23
C GLN A 813 23.53 41.85 12.22
N THR A 814 24.11 40.70 12.58
CA THR A 814 25.25 40.62 13.51
C THR A 814 26.51 41.23 12.91
N ALA A 815 26.82 40.93 11.64
CA ALA A 815 27.98 41.48 10.94
C ALA A 815 27.87 43.00 10.76
N THR A 816 26.69 43.50 10.34
CA THR A 816 26.48 44.93 10.12
C THR A 816 26.64 45.72 11.43
N LEU A 817 26.05 45.25 12.53
CA LEU A 817 26.16 45.90 13.84
C LEU A 817 27.62 45.99 14.32
N THR A 818 28.36 44.89 14.24
CA THR A 818 29.77 44.84 14.69
C THR A 818 30.70 45.69 13.82
N ILE A 819 30.46 45.74 12.51
CA ILE A 819 31.19 46.63 11.58
C ILE A 819 30.89 48.10 11.89
N SER A 820 29.63 48.48 12.08
CA SER A 820 29.27 49.87 12.39
C SER A 820 29.89 50.35 13.71
N LEU A 821 29.89 49.51 14.75
CA LEU A 821 30.56 49.80 16.02
C LEU A 821 32.08 49.96 15.86
N SER A 822 32.71 49.02 15.16
CA SER A 822 34.16 49.04 14.91
C SER A 822 34.60 50.24 14.08
N LEU A 823 33.83 50.62 13.05
CA LEU A 823 34.10 51.80 12.23
C LEU A 823 33.96 53.09 13.04
N SER A 824 32.94 53.19 13.90
CA SER A 824 32.76 54.35 14.79
C SER A 824 33.94 54.55 15.75
N ALA A 825 34.45 53.44 16.31
CA ALA A 825 35.65 53.42 17.13
C ALA A 825 36.92 53.81 16.33
N SER A 826 37.07 53.29 15.11
CA SER A 826 38.20 53.58 14.22
C SER A 826 38.28 55.05 13.82
N VAL A 827 37.13 55.68 13.52
CA VAL A 827 37.06 57.12 13.22
C VAL A 827 37.51 57.93 14.44
N SER A 828 37.04 57.56 15.63
CA SER A 828 37.40 58.23 16.89
C SER A 828 38.89 58.10 17.20
N LEU A 829 39.48 56.93 16.99
CA LEU A 829 40.92 56.69 17.16
C LEU A 829 41.76 57.45 16.12
N GLY A 830 41.38 57.33 14.84
CA GLY A 830 42.09 57.88 13.69
C GLY A 830 42.10 59.41 13.64
N MET A 831 40.98 60.07 13.94
CA MET A 831 40.89 61.53 13.83
C MET A 831 41.36 62.26 15.09
N LEU A 832 41.20 61.67 16.28
CA LEU A 832 41.50 62.35 17.54
C LEU A 832 42.87 62.01 18.13
N TYR A 833 43.32 60.76 17.96
CA TYR A 833 44.49 60.24 18.67
C TYR A 833 45.66 59.95 17.76
N MET A 834 45.46 59.45 16.53
CA MET A 834 46.59 59.20 15.61
C MET A 834 47.45 60.45 15.34
N PRO A 835 46.89 61.67 15.10
CA PRO A 835 47.72 62.87 14.93
C PRO A 835 48.55 63.20 16.18
N LYS A 836 48.02 62.92 17.38
CA LYS A 836 48.71 63.18 18.65
C LYS A 836 49.80 62.16 18.91
N VAL A 837 49.53 60.89 18.68
CA VAL A 837 50.51 59.81 18.80
C VAL A 837 51.64 60.01 17.79
N TYR A 838 51.31 60.38 16.54
CA TYR A 838 52.27 60.71 15.49
C TYR A 838 53.25 61.82 15.94
N VAL A 839 52.73 62.94 16.47
CA VAL A 839 53.58 64.04 16.96
C VAL A 839 54.41 63.61 18.17
N ILE A 840 53.86 62.84 19.11
CA ILE A 840 54.59 62.40 20.32
C ILE A 840 55.76 61.46 19.97
N VAL A 841 55.60 60.59 18.97
CA VAL A 841 56.60 59.55 18.64
C VAL A 841 57.59 60.02 17.57
N LEU A 842 57.12 60.66 16.48
CA LEU A 842 57.94 60.97 15.30
C LEU A 842 58.46 62.42 15.27
N HIS A 843 57.81 63.34 16.00
CA HIS A 843 58.19 64.77 16.04
C HIS A 843 58.31 65.30 17.48
N PRO A 844 59.21 64.74 18.31
CA PRO A 844 59.37 65.15 19.71
C PRO A 844 59.77 66.63 19.88
N GLU A 845 60.33 67.26 18.85
CA GLU A 845 60.68 68.68 18.81
C GLU A 845 59.46 69.61 18.91
N GLN A 846 58.27 69.13 18.54
CA GLN A 846 57.02 69.88 18.65
C GLN A 846 56.37 69.74 20.04
N ASN A 847 56.95 68.94 20.93
CA ASN A 847 56.43 68.58 22.25
C ASN A 847 56.94 69.48 23.39
N VAL A 848 57.23 70.75 23.09
CA VAL A 848 57.70 71.75 24.08
C VAL A 848 56.59 72.72 24.51
N PRO A 849 56.56 73.18 25.76
CA PRO A 849 55.56 74.16 26.23
C PRO A 849 55.74 75.50 25.52
N LYS A 850 54.79 75.87 24.63
CA LYS A 850 54.76 77.23 24.06
C LYS A 850 54.52 78.25 25.18
N ARG A 851 55.40 79.26 25.28
CA ARG A 851 55.42 80.31 26.32
C ARG A 851 54.03 80.93 26.51
N LYS A 852 53.52 80.95 27.75
CA LYS A 852 52.25 81.60 28.12
C LYS A 852 52.25 83.07 27.67
N ARG A 853 51.60 83.42 26.57
CA ARG A 853 51.23 84.81 26.29
C ARG A 853 50.03 85.15 27.18
N SER A 854 50.24 86.09 28.09
CA SER A 854 49.26 86.53 29.08
C SER A 854 47.96 86.96 28.42
N PHE A 855 46.83 86.49 28.96
CA PHE A 855 45.46 86.84 28.57
C PHE A 855 45.23 88.38 28.56
N LYS A 856 46.07 89.12 29.28
CA LYS A 856 46.09 90.60 29.33
C LYS A 856 46.43 91.25 27.98
N ALA A 857 47.22 90.61 27.10
CA ALA A 857 47.67 91.21 25.83
C ALA A 857 46.66 91.08 24.68
N ILE A 858 45.78 90.07 24.72
CA ILE A 858 44.77 89.82 23.67
C ILE A 858 43.58 90.79 23.82
N VAL A 859 43.23 91.14 25.06
CA VAL A 859 42.14 92.09 25.35
C VAL A 859 42.53 93.53 25.01
N THR A 860 43.81 93.92 25.18
CA THR A 860 44.32 95.25 24.79
C THR A 860 44.38 95.42 23.26
N ALA A 861 44.65 94.35 22.51
CA ALA A 861 44.61 94.39 21.04
C ALA A 861 43.17 94.49 20.51
N ALA A 862 42.17 93.90 21.18
CA ALA A 862 40.77 93.98 20.78
C ALA A 862 40.09 95.33 21.14
N THR A 863 40.58 96.05 22.16
CA THR A 863 40.05 97.38 22.55
C THR A 863 40.70 98.54 21.79
N MET A 864 41.89 98.36 21.20
CA MET A 864 42.54 99.38 20.36
C MET A 864 41.95 99.45 18.93
N THR A 865 41.43 98.34 18.40
CA THR A 865 40.84 98.30 17.05
C THR A 865 39.45 98.94 16.97
N SER A 866 38.72 99.09 18.10
CA SER A 866 37.40 99.76 18.13
C SER A 866 37.47 101.26 18.42
N LYS A 867 38.66 101.82 18.69
CA LYS A 867 38.85 103.27 18.93
C LYS A 867 39.48 104.03 17.77
N LEU A 868 39.93 103.35 16.71
CA LEU A 868 40.47 104.00 15.50
C LEU A 868 39.45 104.17 14.36
N SER A 869 38.21 103.70 14.54
CA SER A 869 37.15 103.76 13.51
C SER A 869 36.20 104.96 13.62
N HIS A 870 36.47 105.94 14.51
CA HIS A 870 35.60 107.11 14.72
C HIS A 870 36.24 108.47 14.40
N LEU A 871 37.46 108.51 13.85
CA LEU A 871 38.18 109.73 13.46
C LEU A 871 38.91 109.54 12.12
N ALA A 872 38.17 109.38 11.02
CA ALA A 872 38.69 109.51 9.65
C ALA A 872 37.52 109.68 8.66
N ALA A 873 36.70 110.72 8.86
CA ALA A 873 35.74 111.22 7.90
C ALA A 873 36.03 112.71 7.65
N GLU A 874 37.18 113.00 7.06
CA GLU A 874 37.47 114.27 6.36
C GLU A 874 38.64 114.01 5.39
N ARG A 875 38.36 114.14 4.09
CA ARG A 875 39.33 114.16 2.96
C ARG A 875 40.05 115.54 2.93
N PRO A 876 41.07 115.84 2.06
CA PRO A 876 41.56 115.08 0.88
C PRO A 876 43.11 115.05 0.67
N ASN A 877 43.51 114.28 -0.35
CA ASN A 877 44.66 114.43 -1.27
C ASN A 877 46.09 114.58 -0.74
N GLY A 878 46.96 113.67 -1.21
CA GLY A 878 48.40 113.88 -1.28
C GLY A 878 49.17 112.57 -1.36
N GLU A 879 49.81 112.32 -2.51
CA GLU A 879 50.87 111.31 -2.68
C GLU A 879 52.00 111.53 -1.66
N VAL A 880 52.67 110.45 -1.23
CA VAL A 880 54.12 110.24 -1.43
C VAL A 880 54.61 109.02 -0.62
N LYS A 881 55.39 108.22 -1.34
CA LYS A 881 56.35 107.14 -1.02
C LYS A 881 56.93 107.09 0.41
N THR A 882 57.18 105.85 0.86
CA THR A 882 58.51 105.27 1.22
C THR A 882 58.26 103.80 1.60
N GLU A 883 58.79 102.81 0.87
CA GLU A 883 60.11 102.17 1.05
C GLU A 883 60.29 101.62 2.49
N LEU A 884 60.82 100.45 2.77
CA LEU A 884 61.32 99.28 2.04
C LEU A 884 61.73 98.33 3.20
N CYS A 885 61.42 97.04 3.10
CA CYS A 885 62.36 95.96 3.47
C CYS A 885 61.71 94.63 3.10
N GLU A 886 62.15 94.15 1.95
CA GLU A 886 61.91 92.83 1.38
C GLU A 886 62.62 91.72 2.17
N GLY A 887 62.12 90.50 1.95
CA GLY A 887 62.91 89.28 1.90
C GLY A 887 62.17 88.11 2.53
N VAL A 888 61.81 87.01 1.85
CA VAL A 888 62.08 86.51 0.50
C VAL A 888 60.97 85.49 0.21
N GLU A 889 60.47 85.50 -1.03
CA GLU A 889 59.55 84.51 -1.60
C GLU A 889 60.18 83.12 -1.75
N LYS A 890 59.37 82.07 -1.58
CA LYS A 890 59.31 80.93 -2.51
C LYS A 890 57.93 80.28 -2.43
N TYR A 891 57.12 80.53 -3.45
CA TYR A 891 55.86 79.83 -3.72
C TYR A 891 56.05 78.82 -4.86
N ALA A 892 55.23 77.77 -4.77
CA ALA A 892 54.64 76.98 -5.85
C ALA A 892 55.51 75.97 -6.62
N LEU A 893 55.11 74.69 -6.51
CA LEU A 893 54.69 73.92 -7.69
C LEU A 893 53.85 72.69 -7.31
N TYR A 894 52.88 72.39 -8.19
CA TYR A 894 52.01 71.21 -8.33
C TYR A 894 50.62 71.12 -7.65
N SER A 895 49.65 71.75 -8.33
CA SER A 895 48.27 71.29 -8.62
C SER A 895 48.05 71.75 -10.09
N ASN A 896 47.50 71.05 -11.07
CA ASN A 896 46.43 70.06 -11.20
C ASN A 896 46.59 69.32 -12.56
N LEU A 897 45.70 68.34 -12.79
CA LEU A 897 45.29 67.73 -14.07
C LEU A 897 45.99 66.43 -14.51
N VAL A 898 45.35 65.30 -14.19
CA VAL A 898 45.19 64.19 -15.13
C VAL A 898 43.70 63.82 -15.17
N LEU A 899 43.06 64.24 -16.26
CA LEU A 899 41.78 63.74 -16.78
C LEU A 899 42.14 62.84 -17.98
N ASN A 900 41.97 61.53 -17.84
CA ASN A 900 41.56 60.57 -18.89
C ASN A 900 41.94 59.15 -18.47
N GLN A 901 40.93 58.32 -18.16
CA GLN A 901 40.80 57.01 -18.78
C GLN A 901 39.46 56.37 -18.44
N SER A 902 38.53 56.49 -19.39
CA SER A 902 37.49 55.50 -19.63
C SER A 902 37.80 54.88 -21.00
N HIS A 903 38.24 53.63 -21.03
CA HIS A 903 38.00 52.71 -22.16
C HIS A 903 38.26 51.25 -21.72
N ILE A 904 37.16 50.50 -21.62
CA ILE A 904 36.93 49.11 -22.09
C ILE A 904 37.97 48.03 -21.71
N GLU A 905 37.55 47.02 -20.94
CA GLU A 905 37.37 45.62 -21.42
C GLU A 905 36.84 44.69 -20.31
N HIS A 906 35.91 43.83 -20.75
CA HIS A 906 35.37 42.60 -20.15
C HIS A 906 36.14 41.94 -19.00
N LEU A 907 35.47 41.76 -17.84
CA LEU A 907 35.09 40.45 -17.25
C LEU A 907 34.25 40.66 -15.97
#